data_AF-A0A182YCP4-F1
#
_entry.id   AF-A0A182YCP4-F1
#
_cell.length_a   1.000
_cell.length_b   1.000
_cell.length_c   1.000
_cell.angle_alpha   90.00
_cell.angle_beta   90.00
_cell.angle_gamma   90.00
#
_symmetry.space_group_name_H-M   'P 1'
#
loop_
_entity.id
_entity.type
_entity.pdbx_description
1 polymer ?
#
loop_
_entity_poly.entity_id
_entity_poly.type
_entity_poly.pdbx_seq_one_letter_code
_entity_poly.pdbx_strand_id
1 'polypeptide(L)'
;MLLFVFLATVALWGVLRMYRERQRLQKIAARFDGPKPHWLLGNLPLFPANDIPGIFEMMVKLHEQYGQDLFNWGLLNDHMVIVSSATNVEKVAMAKKTEKSQIYEFIKPWLGQGLLISSGEKWFHRRKIITPTFHFKILENFATVFNREVEVLVEKLSPYAKSGRKFDIYEPVSLYALDSICETSMGVAIDAQLHPENQYVRDVKRMSELVLLRIFHVLSSFPQLYWYTMPNAWEQRKLIGRLHAFTDSVIQSRRQQLVSAVPSKGGEQMSEADEDNPSDKQRKTFLDLLLNVTVDGQPLSDADIREEVDTFMFEGHDTTTSGIAFTFYQLAKHPEIQERLYQEIQDVLGADFRTVPLTYNTLQNFPYLDMVIKESLRLLPPVSFIGRRLVEDLEINGVTVPAGTDFTIPIYVIHRNPAVYPDPERFDPERFSDDNTQRRGPYDYIPFSIGSRNCIGQRYALMEMKITVVKMLAHYRILPGENMPQVRLKTDLVLRPDKGIPIKIQRRSYPKPHWLLGNVMEYPANDIPGIFETMVALHEQYGQDLFNWGLLNDHMIIVSSATNVEKVVMAKKTEKSSFYDFIELWLGKGLLISSGEKWFHRRKIITPTFHFKILESFVHVFNQEAEILIEKLRQHANTGREFDIYEPISLYALDSICVTSMGVEIDAQRHPENQYVRDVKRMSELILLRIFHVLSSFPKTYWYTMPNAWEQRKLIRRLHAFTDSVIQKRRQQLKGKADNVANIQDVQEDEELYTKRKDTFLDLLLNVRVDGNSLSDLDIREEVDTFMFEGHDTTTSGIAFTFYQLAKHPEIQERLYQEIQDVLGADFRSVPLTYSTLQNFPYLDMVVKESLRLLPPVSFIGRRLVEDIEMNGVTIPAGTDFTIPIYVIHRNPAVYPDPERFDPERFSENNTQRRGPYDYIPFSIGSRNCIGQRYALLEMKVAIVRMVSFYRILPGDTMHEIRLKTDLVLRPDKAIPIKLAARP
;
A
#
# COMPACT_ATOMS: atom_id res chain seq x y z
N MET A 1 -22.40 55.36 -54.28
CA MET A 1 -21.83 56.24 -53.23
C MET A 1 -22.58 56.14 -51.91
N LEU A 2 -23.91 56.34 -51.87
CA LEU A 2 -24.71 56.28 -50.63
C LEU A 2 -24.67 54.91 -49.89
N LEU A 3 -24.72 53.79 -50.61
CA LEU A 3 -24.58 52.45 -50.01
C LEU A 3 -23.20 52.24 -49.36
N PHE A 4 -22.14 52.75 -50.00
CA PHE A 4 -20.77 52.66 -49.48
C PHE A 4 -20.60 53.52 -48.23
N VAL A 5 -21.12 54.75 -48.23
CA VAL A 5 -21.13 55.63 -47.06
C VAL A 5 -21.92 55.00 -45.92
N PHE A 6 -23.09 54.44 -46.20
CA PHE A 6 -23.91 53.72 -45.21
C PHE A 6 -23.15 52.53 -44.59
N LEU A 7 -22.59 51.65 -45.42
CA LEU A 7 -21.81 50.49 -44.95
C LEU A 7 -20.56 50.92 -44.16
N ALA A 8 -19.86 51.97 -44.59
CA ALA A 8 -18.72 52.52 -43.87
C ALA A 8 -19.11 53.13 -42.52
N THR A 9 -20.24 53.85 -42.44
CA THR A 9 -20.75 54.37 -41.17
C THR A 9 -21.20 53.26 -40.21
N VAL A 10 -21.84 52.20 -40.72
CA VAL A 10 -22.22 51.03 -39.92
C VAL A 10 -20.99 50.28 -39.42
N ALA A 11 -19.97 50.10 -40.28
CA ALA A 11 -18.71 49.49 -39.89
C ALA A 11 -17.97 50.32 -38.84
N LEU A 12 -17.87 51.64 -39.02
CA LEU A 12 -17.25 52.55 -38.05
C LEU A 12 -18.00 52.53 -36.70
N TRP A 13 -19.33 52.56 -36.73
CA TRP A 13 -20.15 52.44 -35.53
C TRP A 13 -19.94 51.10 -34.81
N GLY A 14 -19.86 50.00 -35.58
CA GLY A 14 -19.54 48.67 -35.07
C GLY A 14 -18.16 48.62 -34.39
N VAL A 15 -17.13 49.16 -35.03
CA VAL A 15 -15.77 49.24 -34.47
C VAL A 15 -15.73 50.09 -33.20
N LEU A 16 -16.40 51.25 -33.19
CA LEU A 16 -16.48 52.11 -32.00
C LEU A 16 -17.22 51.42 -30.85
N ARG A 17 -18.31 50.70 -31.14
CA ARG A 17 -19.04 49.91 -30.16
C ARG A 17 -18.17 48.80 -29.58
N MET A 18 -17.46 48.06 -30.43
CA MET A 18 -16.51 47.03 -30.00
C MET A 18 -15.37 47.62 -29.16
N TYR A 19 -14.83 48.77 -29.54
CA TYR A 19 -13.77 49.42 -28.79
C TYR A 19 -14.25 49.86 -27.39
N ARG A 20 -15.44 50.46 -27.28
CA ARG A 20 -16.04 50.84 -25.99
C ARG A 20 -16.30 49.62 -25.10
N GLU A 21 -16.84 48.54 -25.67
CA GLU A 21 -17.06 47.31 -24.92
C GLU A 21 -15.74 46.71 -24.44
N ARG A 22 -14.70 46.73 -25.29
CA ARG A 22 -13.37 46.26 -24.89
C ARG A 22 -12.78 47.07 -23.74
N GLN A 23 -12.93 48.40 -23.74
CA GLN A 23 -12.52 49.24 -22.60
C GLN A 23 -13.27 48.89 -21.31
N ARG A 24 -14.57 48.59 -21.41
CA ARG A 24 -15.37 48.14 -20.26
C ARG A 24 -14.85 46.79 -19.73
N LEU A 25 -14.67 45.81 -20.61
CA LEU A 25 -14.15 44.48 -20.26
C LEU A 25 -12.73 44.55 -19.70
N GLN A 26 -11.87 45.45 -20.20
CA GLN A 26 -10.53 45.66 -19.65
C GLN A 26 -10.56 46.15 -18.19
N LYS A 27 -11.54 46.96 -17.79
CA LYS A 27 -11.70 47.36 -16.37
C LYS A 27 -12.06 46.19 -15.48
N ILE A 28 -12.87 45.26 -15.99
CA ILE A 28 -13.23 44.02 -15.29
C ILE A 28 -12.00 43.11 -15.24
N ALA A 29 -11.38 42.83 -16.39
CA ALA A 29 -10.20 41.98 -16.52
C ALA A 29 -9.03 42.44 -15.65
N ALA A 30 -8.90 43.74 -15.36
CA ALA A 30 -7.88 44.25 -14.44
C ALA A 30 -8.03 43.79 -12.96
N ARG A 31 -9.15 43.14 -12.62
CA ARG A 31 -9.41 42.54 -11.30
C ARG A 31 -9.21 41.02 -11.27
N PHE A 32 -8.70 40.46 -12.36
CA PHE A 32 -8.42 39.05 -12.53
C PHE A 32 -7.01 38.91 -13.12
N ASP A 33 -6.40 37.75 -12.90
CA ASP A 33 -5.14 37.43 -13.55
C ASP A 33 -5.40 36.78 -14.91
N GLY A 34 -4.34 36.61 -15.72
CA GLY A 34 -4.46 35.86 -16.96
C GLY A 34 -3.50 36.29 -18.07
N PRO A 35 -3.43 35.50 -19.15
CA PRO A 35 -2.54 35.75 -20.27
C PRO A 35 -2.94 36.99 -21.07
N LYS A 36 -1.94 37.74 -21.54
CA LYS A 36 -2.17 38.88 -22.44
C LYS A 36 -2.85 38.42 -23.74
N PRO A 37 -3.97 39.03 -24.15
CA PRO A 37 -4.70 38.58 -25.32
C PRO A 37 -4.09 39.06 -26.64
N HIS A 38 -4.13 38.21 -27.66
CA HIS A 38 -3.98 38.66 -29.04
C HIS A 38 -5.12 39.64 -29.39
N TRP A 39 -4.82 40.67 -30.20
CA TRP A 39 -5.77 41.74 -30.48
C TRP A 39 -7.08 41.24 -31.13
N LEU A 40 -7.00 40.20 -31.97
CA LEU A 40 -8.15 39.62 -32.67
C LEU A 40 -8.64 38.29 -32.08
N LEU A 41 -7.70 37.40 -31.75
CA LEU A 41 -7.98 35.99 -31.45
C LEU A 41 -8.03 35.72 -29.94
N GLY A 42 -7.85 36.75 -29.12
CA GLY A 42 -7.72 36.61 -27.68
C GLY A 42 -6.61 35.63 -27.31
N ASN A 43 -6.94 34.66 -26.49
CA ASN A 43 -6.03 33.63 -26.00
C ASN A 43 -6.16 32.29 -26.73
N LEU A 44 -7.02 32.18 -27.75
CA LEU A 44 -7.18 30.96 -28.55
C LEU A 44 -5.85 30.39 -29.11
N PRO A 45 -4.88 31.21 -29.57
CA PRO A 45 -3.60 30.70 -30.07
C PRO A 45 -2.73 29.98 -29.03
N LEU A 46 -3.04 30.10 -27.73
CA LEU A 46 -2.33 29.37 -26.68
C LEU A 46 -2.70 27.88 -26.68
N PHE A 47 -3.89 27.53 -27.16
CA PHE A 47 -4.40 26.17 -27.14
C PHE A 47 -3.98 25.43 -28.42
N PRO A 48 -3.35 24.25 -28.32
CA PRO A 48 -2.93 23.50 -29.49
C PRO A 48 -4.16 23.00 -30.26
N ALA A 49 -4.31 23.47 -31.50
CA ALA A 49 -5.41 23.07 -32.35
C ALA A 49 -5.34 21.56 -32.64
N ASN A 50 -6.44 20.85 -32.40
CA ASN A 50 -6.60 19.40 -32.64
C ASN A 50 -5.83 18.46 -31.69
N ASP A 51 -5.18 18.94 -30.62
CA ASP A 51 -4.60 18.10 -29.56
C ASP A 51 -5.42 18.23 -28.26
N ILE A 52 -6.45 17.40 -28.09
CA ILE A 52 -7.34 17.45 -26.92
C ILE A 52 -6.60 17.31 -25.58
N PRO A 53 -5.66 16.35 -25.41
CA PRO A 53 -4.84 16.31 -24.20
C PRO A 53 -4.03 17.60 -23.98
N GLY A 54 -3.45 18.17 -25.05
CA GLY A 54 -2.69 19.43 -24.96
C GLY A 54 -3.54 20.64 -24.60
N ILE A 55 -4.80 20.68 -25.03
CA ILE A 55 -5.78 21.69 -24.61
C ILE A 55 -5.99 21.60 -23.09
N PHE A 56 -6.20 20.40 -22.56
CA PHE A 56 -6.40 20.19 -21.12
C PHE A 56 -5.16 20.59 -20.32
N GLU A 57 -3.96 20.18 -20.75
CA GLU A 57 -2.69 20.57 -20.14
C GLU A 57 -2.52 22.09 -20.11
N MET A 58 -2.89 22.78 -21.19
CA MET A 58 -2.85 24.25 -21.24
C MET A 58 -3.84 24.87 -20.25
N MET A 59 -5.06 24.33 -20.11
CA MET A 59 -6.05 24.82 -19.14
C MET A 59 -5.53 24.74 -17.68
N VAL A 60 -4.81 23.67 -17.36
CA VAL A 60 -4.17 23.49 -16.04
C VAL A 60 -2.99 24.46 -15.88
N LYS A 61 -2.10 24.51 -16.89
CA LYS A 61 -0.90 25.36 -16.88
C LYS A 61 -1.21 26.84 -16.71
N LEU A 62 -2.33 27.33 -17.23
CA LEU A 62 -2.75 28.71 -17.02
C LEU A 62 -2.97 29.03 -15.52
N HIS A 63 -3.50 28.10 -14.73
CA HIS A 63 -3.68 28.31 -13.29
C HIS A 63 -2.35 28.22 -12.53
N GLU A 64 -1.44 27.36 -12.95
CA GLU A 64 -0.09 27.29 -12.37
C GLU A 64 0.68 28.61 -12.58
N GLN A 65 0.47 29.27 -13.72
CA GLN A 65 1.17 30.51 -14.07
C GLN A 65 0.52 31.78 -13.50
N TYR A 66 -0.82 31.84 -13.52
CA TYR A 66 -1.56 33.08 -13.24
C TYR A 66 -2.39 33.01 -11.95
N GLY A 67 -2.48 31.86 -11.28
CA GLY A 67 -3.20 31.72 -10.01
C GLY A 67 -4.66 31.28 -10.17
N GLN A 68 -5.51 31.71 -9.24
CA GLN A 68 -6.85 31.13 -9.06
C GLN A 68 -7.91 31.67 -10.03
N ASP A 69 -8.19 32.97 -9.99
CA ASP A 69 -9.31 33.57 -10.74
C ASP A 69 -8.80 34.29 -11.98
N LEU A 70 -9.15 33.75 -13.15
CA LEU A 70 -8.57 34.15 -14.43
C LEU A 70 -9.60 34.81 -15.34
N PHE A 71 -9.14 35.76 -16.16
CA PHE A 71 -9.92 36.33 -17.26
C PHE A 71 -9.33 35.89 -18.60
N ASN A 72 -10.09 35.07 -19.32
CA ASN A 72 -9.65 34.50 -20.60
C ASN A 72 -10.38 35.18 -21.76
N TRP A 73 -9.63 35.71 -22.73
CA TRP A 73 -10.18 36.36 -23.91
C TRP A 73 -10.40 35.36 -25.04
N GLY A 74 -11.57 35.41 -25.65
CA GLY A 74 -11.92 34.68 -26.86
C GLY A 74 -11.73 35.52 -28.12
N LEU A 75 -12.47 35.17 -29.17
CA LEU A 75 -12.49 35.90 -30.42
C LEU A 75 -13.10 37.31 -30.23
N LEU A 76 -12.43 38.35 -30.72
CA LEU A 76 -12.84 39.76 -30.56
C LEU A 76 -12.95 40.19 -29.09
N ASN A 77 -14.18 40.37 -28.60
CA ASN A 77 -14.50 40.74 -27.22
C ASN A 77 -15.24 39.62 -26.47
N ASP A 78 -15.33 38.43 -27.08
CA ASP A 78 -15.79 37.24 -26.38
C ASP A 78 -14.82 36.94 -25.23
N HIS A 79 -15.35 36.44 -24.12
CA HIS A 79 -14.55 36.24 -22.91
C HIS A 79 -15.19 35.21 -22.00
N MET A 80 -14.35 34.62 -21.16
CA MET A 80 -14.73 33.64 -20.16
C MET A 80 -14.02 33.95 -18.86
N VAL A 81 -14.79 34.10 -17.79
CA VAL A 81 -14.23 34.29 -16.44
C VAL A 81 -14.08 32.91 -15.80
N ILE A 82 -12.87 32.59 -15.36
CA ILE A 82 -12.58 31.31 -14.70
C ILE A 82 -12.44 31.59 -13.21
N VAL A 83 -13.24 30.92 -12.38
CA VAL A 83 -13.22 31.11 -10.92
C VAL A 83 -12.86 29.81 -10.22
N SER A 84 -11.80 29.84 -9.42
CA SER A 84 -11.34 28.69 -8.64
C SER A 84 -11.13 29.01 -7.15
N SER A 85 -11.21 30.28 -6.75
CA SER A 85 -11.24 30.63 -5.33
C SER A 85 -12.57 30.20 -4.69
N ALA A 86 -12.52 29.61 -3.49
CA ALA A 86 -13.71 29.08 -2.82
C ALA A 86 -14.83 30.14 -2.66
N THR A 87 -14.46 31.39 -2.35
CA THR A 87 -15.40 32.51 -2.19
C THR A 87 -16.12 32.87 -3.50
N ASN A 88 -15.42 32.87 -4.64
CA ASN A 88 -16.06 33.20 -5.92
C ASN A 88 -16.80 32.01 -6.52
N VAL A 89 -16.32 30.79 -6.28
CA VAL A 89 -17.04 29.55 -6.61
C VAL A 89 -18.38 29.53 -5.88
N GLU A 90 -18.42 29.85 -4.58
CA GLU A 90 -19.65 30.00 -3.80
C GLU A 90 -20.62 30.98 -4.46
N LYS A 91 -20.17 32.21 -4.75
CA LYS A 91 -21.00 33.26 -5.34
C LYS A 91 -21.64 32.82 -6.66
N VAL A 92 -20.86 32.20 -7.55
CA VAL A 92 -21.36 31.76 -8.86
C VAL A 92 -22.26 30.54 -8.74
N ALA A 93 -21.91 29.56 -7.88
CA ALA A 93 -22.68 28.33 -7.73
C ALA A 93 -24.00 28.54 -6.98
N MET A 94 -24.06 29.49 -6.05
CA MET A 94 -25.25 29.81 -5.25
C MET A 94 -26.11 30.95 -5.83
N ALA A 95 -25.69 31.55 -6.95
CA ALA A 95 -26.48 32.58 -7.63
C ALA A 95 -27.86 32.03 -8.06
N LYS A 96 -28.93 32.74 -7.67
CA LYS A 96 -30.33 32.28 -7.82
C LYS A 96 -30.76 32.15 -9.28
N LYS A 97 -30.24 33.02 -10.15
CA LYS A 97 -30.58 33.07 -11.58
C LYS A 97 -29.32 32.85 -12.42
N THR A 98 -29.02 31.59 -12.69
CA THR A 98 -27.96 31.18 -13.61
C THR A 98 -28.49 30.24 -14.67
N GLU A 99 -27.89 30.32 -15.85
CA GLU A 99 -28.11 29.39 -16.96
C GLU A 99 -26.85 28.56 -17.21
N LYS A 100 -26.96 27.55 -18.07
CA LYS A 100 -25.77 26.85 -18.57
C LYS A 100 -24.98 27.79 -19.48
N SER A 101 -23.66 27.63 -19.44
CA SER A 101 -22.78 28.42 -20.30
C SER A 101 -23.09 28.19 -21.78
N GLN A 102 -22.77 29.17 -22.64
CA GLN A 102 -22.98 29.09 -24.08
C GLN A 102 -22.30 27.87 -24.73
N ILE A 103 -21.24 27.32 -24.12
CA ILE A 103 -20.57 26.09 -24.61
C ILE A 103 -21.50 24.87 -24.66
N TYR A 104 -22.56 24.84 -23.83
CA TYR A 104 -23.53 23.72 -23.80
C TYR A 104 -24.44 23.70 -25.05
N GLU A 105 -24.55 24.81 -25.80
CA GLU A 105 -25.28 24.84 -27.07
C GLU A 105 -24.65 23.92 -28.14
N PHE A 106 -23.39 23.51 -27.96
CA PHE A 106 -22.71 22.57 -28.87
C PHE A 106 -23.15 21.12 -28.66
N ILE A 107 -23.67 20.79 -27.47
CA ILE A 107 -24.16 19.46 -27.08
C ILE A 107 -25.67 19.34 -27.34
N LYS A 108 -26.40 20.45 -27.32
CA LYS A 108 -27.86 20.53 -27.52
C LYS A 108 -28.39 19.78 -28.76
N PRO A 109 -27.71 19.70 -29.92
CA PRO A 109 -28.18 18.87 -31.03
C PRO A 109 -28.26 17.37 -30.72
N TRP A 110 -27.50 16.91 -29.73
CA TRP A 110 -27.52 15.53 -29.24
C TRP A 110 -28.52 15.38 -28.08
N LEU A 111 -28.33 16.09 -26.96
CA LEU A 111 -29.14 15.87 -25.74
C LEU A 111 -30.47 16.65 -25.69
N GLY A 112 -30.70 17.54 -26.66
CA GLY A 112 -31.84 18.46 -26.66
C GLY A 112 -31.87 19.37 -25.43
N GLN A 113 -33.07 19.62 -24.90
CA GLN A 113 -33.27 20.40 -23.68
C GLN A 113 -33.60 19.51 -22.45
N GLY A 114 -32.90 18.39 -22.30
CA GLY A 114 -33.00 17.54 -21.11
C GLY A 114 -32.52 18.22 -19.81
N LEU A 115 -32.51 17.49 -18.70
CA LEU A 115 -32.21 18.02 -17.36
C LEU A 115 -30.86 18.76 -17.25
N LEU A 116 -29.85 18.36 -18.02
CA LEU A 116 -28.54 19.02 -18.04
C LEU A 116 -28.60 20.44 -18.60
N ILE A 117 -29.29 20.64 -19.72
CA ILE A 117 -29.21 21.86 -20.53
C ILE A 117 -30.35 22.83 -20.23
N SER A 118 -31.53 22.32 -19.87
CA SER A 118 -32.72 23.15 -19.60
C SER A 118 -32.50 24.22 -18.52
N SER A 119 -33.23 25.33 -18.65
CA SER A 119 -33.23 26.45 -17.70
C SER A 119 -34.66 26.80 -17.23
N GLY A 120 -34.76 27.71 -16.26
CA GLY A 120 -36.04 28.24 -15.78
C GLY A 120 -37.01 27.19 -15.24
N GLU A 121 -38.30 27.37 -15.57
CA GLU A 121 -39.40 26.51 -15.11
C GLU A 121 -39.31 25.09 -15.67
N LYS A 122 -38.92 24.92 -16.95
CA LYS A 122 -38.74 23.59 -17.56
C LYS A 122 -37.78 22.74 -16.74
N TRP A 123 -36.61 23.30 -16.40
CA TRP A 123 -35.64 22.59 -15.56
C TRP A 123 -36.21 22.25 -14.18
N PHE A 124 -36.86 23.20 -13.51
CA PHE A 124 -37.38 23.00 -12.16
C PHE A 124 -38.44 21.89 -12.12
N HIS A 125 -39.34 21.90 -13.11
CA HIS A 125 -40.39 20.89 -13.25
C HIS A 125 -39.79 19.51 -13.53
N ARG A 126 -38.86 19.40 -14.50
CA ARG A 126 -38.13 18.15 -14.80
C ARG A 126 -37.39 17.63 -13.57
N ARG A 127 -36.63 18.48 -12.88
CA ARG A 127 -35.87 18.10 -11.67
C ARG A 127 -36.80 17.58 -10.59
N LYS A 128 -37.94 18.22 -10.36
CA LYS A 128 -38.94 17.82 -9.36
C LYS A 128 -39.55 16.46 -9.69
N ILE A 129 -39.88 16.20 -10.95
CA ILE A 129 -40.42 14.91 -11.43
C ILE A 129 -39.41 13.78 -11.23
N ILE A 130 -38.14 14.04 -11.54
CA ILE A 130 -37.12 12.99 -11.61
C ILE A 130 -36.49 12.69 -10.22
N THR A 131 -36.33 13.68 -9.35
CA THR A 131 -35.65 13.50 -8.04
C THR A 131 -36.14 12.27 -7.22
N PRO A 132 -37.44 11.94 -7.16
CA PRO A 132 -37.92 10.75 -6.47
C PRO A 132 -37.32 9.41 -6.97
N THR A 133 -36.90 9.30 -8.24
CA THR A 133 -36.34 8.05 -8.80
C THR A 133 -34.96 7.70 -8.22
N PHE A 134 -34.28 8.66 -7.60
CA PHE A 134 -32.96 8.49 -6.97
C PHE A 134 -33.04 8.43 -5.44
N HIS A 135 -34.24 8.22 -4.89
CA HIS A 135 -34.44 8.02 -3.46
C HIS A 135 -33.89 6.66 -3.00
N PHE A 136 -33.36 6.57 -1.77
CA PHE A 136 -32.60 5.41 -1.29
C PHE A 136 -33.35 4.06 -1.40
N LYS A 137 -34.67 4.05 -1.18
CA LYS A 137 -35.52 2.86 -1.34
C LYS A 137 -35.51 2.27 -2.77
N ILE A 138 -35.32 3.11 -3.79
CA ILE A 138 -35.20 2.65 -5.17
C ILE A 138 -33.76 2.18 -5.43
N LEU A 139 -32.78 2.88 -4.88
CA LEU A 139 -31.36 2.52 -4.99
C LEU A 139 -31.05 1.12 -4.43
N GLU A 140 -31.77 0.65 -3.41
CA GLU A 140 -31.65 -0.74 -2.91
C GLU A 140 -31.87 -1.79 -4.02
N ASN A 141 -32.79 -1.54 -4.96
CA ASN A 141 -32.99 -2.45 -6.09
C ASN A 141 -31.85 -2.37 -7.11
N PHE A 142 -31.16 -1.23 -7.23
CA PHE A 142 -30.03 -1.07 -8.14
C PHE A 142 -28.83 -1.88 -7.68
N ALA A 143 -28.64 -2.03 -6.36
CA ALA A 143 -27.58 -2.87 -5.82
C ALA A 143 -27.64 -4.31 -6.38
N THR A 144 -28.85 -4.89 -6.53
CA THR A 144 -29.01 -6.22 -7.12
C THR A 144 -28.49 -6.29 -8.55
N VAL A 145 -28.82 -5.30 -9.38
CA VAL A 145 -28.36 -5.20 -10.77
C VAL A 145 -26.84 -5.00 -10.81
N PHE A 146 -26.32 -4.07 -10.02
CA PHE A 146 -24.88 -3.80 -9.98
C PHE A 146 -24.07 -5.03 -9.59
N ASN A 147 -24.49 -5.81 -8.59
CA ASN A 147 -23.79 -7.04 -8.22
C ASN A 147 -23.72 -8.02 -9.40
N ARG A 148 -24.84 -8.23 -10.10
CA ARG A 148 -24.93 -9.16 -11.22
C ARG A 148 -24.08 -8.70 -12.41
N GLU A 149 -24.19 -7.43 -12.79
CA GLU A 149 -23.43 -6.89 -13.93
C GLU A 149 -21.92 -6.87 -13.66
N VAL A 150 -21.50 -6.69 -12.40
CA VAL A 150 -20.09 -6.79 -12.00
C VAL A 150 -19.59 -8.23 -11.98
N GLU A 151 -20.43 -9.22 -11.67
CA GLU A 151 -20.06 -10.63 -11.77
C GLU A 151 -19.73 -10.98 -13.24
N VAL A 152 -20.54 -10.49 -14.19
CA VAL A 152 -20.25 -10.62 -15.63
C VAL A 152 -18.90 -9.96 -15.98
N LEU A 153 -18.63 -8.77 -15.44
CA LEU A 153 -17.34 -8.09 -15.64
C LEU A 153 -16.18 -8.93 -15.08
N VAL A 154 -16.29 -9.43 -13.85
CA VAL A 154 -15.29 -10.27 -13.19
C VAL A 154 -14.98 -11.52 -14.01
N GLU A 155 -16.01 -12.18 -14.55
CA GLU A 155 -15.85 -13.35 -15.42
C GLU A 155 -15.12 -13.03 -16.72
N LYS A 156 -15.47 -11.91 -17.37
CA LYS A 156 -14.81 -11.45 -18.61
C LYS A 156 -13.35 -11.10 -18.44
N LEU A 157 -12.98 -10.68 -17.24
CA LEU A 157 -11.61 -10.36 -16.91
C LEU A 157 -10.75 -11.59 -16.56
N SER A 158 -11.37 -12.73 -16.24
CA SER A 158 -10.68 -13.99 -15.88
C SER A 158 -9.60 -14.46 -16.88
N PRO A 159 -9.78 -14.38 -18.22
CA PRO A 159 -8.74 -14.72 -19.18
C PRO A 159 -7.48 -13.84 -19.09
N TYR A 160 -7.63 -12.55 -18.75
CA TYR A 160 -6.50 -11.65 -18.53
C TYR A 160 -5.73 -12.03 -17.25
N ALA A 161 -6.46 -12.41 -16.19
CA ALA A 161 -5.85 -12.90 -14.96
C ALA A 161 -5.04 -14.19 -15.16
N LYS A 162 -5.53 -15.12 -16.00
CA LYS A 162 -4.82 -16.37 -16.31
C LYS A 162 -3.58 -16.18 -17.17
N SER A 163 -3.63 -15.23 -18.12
CA SER A 163 -2.53 -14.98 -19.05
C SER A 163 -1.48 -14.00 -18.50
N GLY A 164 -1.80 -13.22 -17.47
CA GLY A 164 -0.94 -12.16 -16.93
C GLY A 164 -0.69 -11.01 -17.91
N ARG A 165 -1.40 -10.97 -19.04
CA ARG A 165 -1.25 -9.94 -20.07
C ARG A 165 -1.89 -8.63 -19.63
N LYS A 166 -1.27 -7.51 -20.00
CA LYS A 166 -1.87 -6.19 -19.79
C LYS A 166 -3.07 -5.96 -20.72
N PHE A 167 -4.01 -5.13 -20.29
CA PHE A 167 -5.16 -4.68 -21.07
C PHE A 167 -5.62 -3.31 -20.61
N ASP A 168 -6.43 -2.63 -21.43
CA ASP A 168 -7.08 -1.37 -21.05
C ASP A 168 -8.34 -1.64 -20.23
N ILE A 169 -8.36 -1.24 -18.96
CA ILE A 169 -9.54 -1.42 -18.09
C ILE A 169 -10.68 -0.46 -18.42
N TYR A 170 -10.40 0.66 -19.11
CA TYR A 170 -11.41 1.67 -19.39
C TYR A 170 -12.55 1.11 -20.26
N GLU A 171 -12.21 0.31 -21.28
CA GLU A 171 -13.19 -0.26 -22.21
C GLU A 171 -14.15 -1.28 -21.55
N PRO A 172 -13.69 -2.33 -20.83
CA PRO A 172 -14.60 -3.24 -20.13
C PRO A 172 -15.50 -2.53 -19.11
N VAL A 173 -14.97 -1.55 -18.38
CA VAL A 173 -15.74 -0.76 -17.42
C VAL A 173 -16.80 0.10 -18.13
N SER A 174 -16.50 0.63 -19.32
CA SER A 174 -17.46 1.42 -20.10
C SER A 174 -18.68 0.62 -20.55
N LEU A 175 -18.48 -0.65 -20.91
CA LEU A 175 -19.56 -1.55 -21.28
C LEU A 175 -20.39 -1.96 -20.05
N TYR A 176 -19.72 -2.21 -18.92
CA TYR A 176 -20.37 -2.49 -17.64
C TYR A 176 -21.28 -1.34 -17.17
N ALA A 177 -20.78 -0.10 -17.23
CA ALA A 177 -21.55 1.07 -16.81
C ALA A 177 -22.77 1.29 -17.72
N LEU A 178 -22.63 1.00 -19.02
CA LEU A 178 -23.74 1.09 -19.97
C LEU A 178 -24.83 0.05 -19.68
N ASP A 179 -24.45 -1.21 -19.42
CA ASP A 179 -25.42 -2.25 -19.01
C ASP A 179 -26.12 -1.87 -17.71
N SER A 180 -25.34 -1.39 -16.73
CA SER A 180 -25.84 -0.97 -15.44
C SER A 180 -26.89 0.13 -15.56
N ILE A 181 -26.65 1.20 -16.32
CA ILE A 181 -27.63 2.30 -16.47
C ILE A 181 -28.87 1.87 -17.27
N CYS A 182 -28.68 1.08 -18.33
CA CYS A 182 -29.78 0.59 -19.16
C CYS A 182 -30.75 -0.28 -18.35
N GLU A 183 -30.25 -1.19 -17.52
CA GLU A 183 -31.13 -2.05 -16.74
C GLU A 183 -31.70 -1.35 -15.51
N THR A 184 -30.88 -0.63 -14.75
CA THR A 184 -31.36 0.04 -13.53
C THR A 184 -32.34 1.17 -13.83
N SER A 185 -32.01 2.06 -14.77
CA SER A 185 -32.76 3.30 -15.00
C SER A 185 -33.69 3.21 -16.20
N MET A 186 -33.33 2.47 -17.26
CA MET A 186 -34.20 2.29 -18.43
C MET A 186 -35.06 1.02 -18.35
N GLY A 187 -34.72 0.08 -17.47
CA GLY A 187 -35.46 -1.18 -17.33
C GLY A 187 -35.25 -2.16 -18.48
N VAL A 188 -34.16 -2.03 -19.25
CA VAL A 188 -33.85 -2.86 -20.41
C VAL A 188 -32.44 -3.42 -20.29
N ALA A 189 -32.29 -4.74 -20.36
CA ALA A 189 -30.99 -5.41 -20.49
C ALA A 189 -30.57 -5.40 -21.97
N ILE A 190 -29.34 -4.94 -22.24
CA ILE A 190 -28.79 -4.85 -23.61
C ILE A 190 -27.53 -5.70 -23.80
N ASP A 191 -27.00 -6.29 -22.72
CA ASP A 191 -25.82 -7.14 -22.68
C ASP A 191 -24.59 -6.56 -23.42
N ALA A 192 -24.36 -5.25 -23.32
CA ALA A 192 -23.28 -4.51 -23.95
C ALA A 192 -21.91 -5.11 -23.63
N GLN A 193 -21.70 -5.59 -22.41
CA GLN A 193 -20.46 -6.25 -22.04
C GLN A 193 -20.17 -7.48 -22.93
N LEU A 194 -21.18 -8.19 -23.46
CA LEU A 194 -20.98 -9.38 -24.32
C LEU A 194 -20.59 -9.01 -25.75
N HIS A 195 -20.71 -7.73 -26.09
CA HIS A 195 -20.45 -7.19 -27.41
C HIS A 195 -19.39 -6.07 -27.34
N PRO A 196 -18.08 -6.41 -27.30
CA PRO A 196 -16.98 -5.43 -27.17
C PRO A 196 -17.03 -4.32 -28.23
N GLU A 197 -17.55 -4.64 -29.41
CA GLU A 197 -17.68 -3.71 -30.53
C GLU A 197 -18.93 -2.79 -30.43
N ASN A 198 -19.46 -2.54 -29.24
CA ASN A 198 -20.67 -1.72 -29.06
C ASN A 198 -20.52 -0.33 -29.70
N GLN A 199 -21.37 -0.03 -30.68
CA GLN A 199 -21.29 1.19 -31.48
C GLN A 199 -21.65 2.45 -30.66
N TYR A 200 -22.55 2.34 -29.68
CA TYR A 200 -23.03 3.48 -28.89
C TYR A 200 -21.90 4.09 -28.07
N VAL A 201 -21.13 3.29 -27.33
CA VAL A 201 -20.00 3.78 -26.51
C VAL A 201 -18.95 4.50 -27.37
N ARG A 202 -18.65 3.97 -28.56
CA ARG A 202 -17.71 4.59 -29.50
C ARG A 202 -18.24 5.90 -30.07
N ASP A 203 -19.53 5.95 -30.39
CA ASP A 203 -20.20 7.15 -30.89
C ASP A 203 -20.24 8.24 -29.81
N VAL A 204 -20.49 7.91 -28.55
CA VAL A 204 -20.45 8.83 -27.40
C VAL A 204 -19.05 9.44 -27.25
N LYS A 205 -18.00 8.61 -27.24
CA LYS A 205 -16.61 9.08 -27.14
C LYS A 205 -16.29 10.06 -28.27
N ARG A 206 -16.59 9.68 -29.52
CA ARG A 206 -16.31 10.52 -30.69
C ARG A 206 -17.13 11.82 -30.70
N MET A 207 -18.40 11.74 -30.34
CA MET A 207 -19.27 12.91 -30.20
C MET A 207 -18.69 13.90 -29.18
N SER A 208 -18.19 13.40 -28.05
CA SER A 208 -17.63 14.24 -27.00
C SER A 208 -16.33 14.95 -27.43
N GLU A 209 -15.46 14.27 -28.18
CA GLU A 209 -14.26 14.86 -28.79
C GLU A 209 -14.61 16.00 -29.75
N LEU A 210 -15.61 15.78 -30.62
CA LEU A 210 -16.06 16.78 -31.60
C LEU A 210 -16.62 18.04 -30.92
N VAL A 211 -17.34 17.87 -29.80
CA VAL A 211 -17.85 19.00 -29.01
C VAL A 211 -16.70 19.84 -28.44
N LEU A 212 -15.69 19.21 -27.85
CA LEU A 212 -14.58 19.96 -27.26
C LEU A 212 -13.75 20.69 -28.33
N LEU A 213 -13.43 20.02 -29.44
CA LEU A 213 -12.70 20.65 -30.55
C LEU A 213 -13.43 21.89 -31.08
N ARG A 214 -14.76 21.89 -31.01
CA ARG A 214 -15.60 23.03 -31.40
C ARG A 214 -15.48 24.23 -30.45
N ILE A 215 -15.24 24.02 -29.16
CA ILE A 215 -15.05 25.09 -28.17
C ILE A 215 -13.78 25.91 -28.49
N PHE A 216 -12.71 25.25 -28.92
CA PHE A 216 -11.41 25.89 -29.15
C PHE A 216 -11.11 26.22 -30.62
N HIS A 217 -12.10 26.10 -31.53
CA HIS A 217 -11.94 26.41 -32.96
C HIS A 217 -12.79 27.61 -33.41
N VAL A 218 -12.14 28.65 -33.93
CA VAL A 218 -12.71 29.97 -34.26
C VAL A 218 -13.94 29.91 -35.17
N LEU A 219 -13.88 29.13 -36.25
CA LEU A 219 -14.98 29.08 -37.22
C LEU A 219 -16.08 28.08 -36.78
N SER A 220 -15.73 27.08 -35.96
CA SER A 220 -16.68 26.06 -35.51
C SER A 220 -17.57 26.54 -34.36
N SER A 221 -17.12 27.54 -33.62
CA SER A 221 -17.88 28.12 -32.51
C SER A 221 -19.19 28.78 -32.97
N PHE A 222 -19.29 29.23 -34.23
CA PHE A 222 -20.50 29.82 -34.83
C PHE A 222 -21.51 28.73 -35.25
N PRO A 223 -22.63 28.54 -34.52
CA PRO A 223 -23.50 27.38 -34.73
C PRO A 223 -24.19 27.31 -36.08
N GLN A 224 -24.58 28.46 -36.63
CA GLN A 224 -25.25 28.51 -37.93
C GLN A 224 -24.29 28.18 -39.07
N LEU A 225 -23.01 28.55 -38.95
CA LEU A 225 -22.00 28.33 -39.97
C LEU A 225 -21.36 26.95 -39.89
N TYR A 226 -21.24 26.39 -38.68
CA TYR A 226 -20.60 25.09 -38.44
C TYR A 226 -21.11 24.00 -39.39
N TRP A 227 -22.42 23.88 -39.51
CA TRP A 227 -23.08 22.87 -40.32
C TRP A 227 -22.82 22.95 -41.83
N TYR A 228 -22.37 24.10 -42.32
CA TYR A 228 -22.10 24.35 -43.74
C TYR A 228 -20.61 24.48 -44.04
N THR A 229 -19.79 24.84 -43.05
CA THR A 229 -18.39 25.24 -43.25
C THR A 229 -17.38 24.20 -42.77
N MET A 230 -17.77 23.29 -41.86
CA MET A 230 -16.85 22.35 -41.25
C MET A 230 -16.98 20.92 -41.80
N PRO A 231 -15.87 20.26 -42.18
CA PRO A 231 -15.90 18.88 -42.65
C PRO A 231 -16.46 17.87 -41.63
N ASN A 232 -16.15 18.07 -40.34
CA ASN A 232 -16.59 17.18 -39.25
C ASN A 232 -18.08 17.39 -38.86
N ALA A 233 -18.76 18.41 -39.38
CA ALA A 233 -20.18 18.62 -39.09
C ALA A 233 -21.06 17.48 -39.64
N TRP A 234 -20.70 16.91 -40.80
CA TRP A 234 -21.39 15.75 -41.37
C TRP A 234 -21.18 14.48 -40.54
N GLU A 235 -19.98 14.28 -40.01
CA GLU A 235 -19.66 13.20 -39.08
C GLU A 235 -20.53 13.34 -37.82
N GLN A 236 -20.60 14.55 -37.25
CA GLN A 236 -21.43 14.83 -36.07
C GLN A 236 -22.92 14.53 -36.30
N ARG A 237 -23.49 14.88 -37.46
CA ARG A 237 -24.88 14.55 -37.79
C ARG A 237 -25.13 13.04 -37.81
N LYS A 238 -24.22 12.28 -38.42
CA LYS A 238 -24.32 10.81 -38.49
C LYS A 238 -24.24 10.20 -37.10
N LEU A 239 -23.33 10.70 -36.25
CA LEU A 239 -23.20 10.27 -34.86
C LEU A 239 -24.49 10.53 -34.07
N ILE A 240 -25.03 11.74 -34.14
CA ILE A 240 -26.30 12.10 -33.47
C ILE A 240 -27.44 11.16 -33.91
N GLY A 241 -27.58 10.90 -35.22
CA GLY A 241 -28.61 10.00 -35.73
C GLY A 241 -28.48 8.58 -35.18
N ARG A 242 -27.26 8.05 -35.01
CA ARG A 242 -27.04 6.73 -34.42
C ARG A 242 -27.30 6.70 -32.91
N LEU A 243 -26.88 7.75 -32.20
CA LEU A 243 -27.14 7.90 -30.76
C LEU A 243 -28.64 7.95 -30.48
N HIS A 244 -29.40 8.76 -31.24
CA HIS A 244 -30.86 8.84 -31.12
C HIS A 244 -31.55 7.51 -31.49
N ALA A 245 -31.10 6.85 -32.56
CA ALA A 245 -31.66 5.56 -32.93
C ALA A 245 -31.48 4.51 -31.82
N PHE A 246 -30.35 4.56 -31.10
CA PHE A 246 -30.11 3.68 -29.97
C PHE A 246 -31.06 4.00 -28.80
N THR A 247 -31.18 5.26 -28.38
CA THR A 247 -32.09 5.63 -27.30
C THR A 247 -33.56 5.36 -27.64
N ASP A 248 -33.95 5.58 -28.89
CA ASP A 248 -35.29 5.25 -29.39
C ASP A 248 -35.55 3.74 -29.31
N SER A 249 -34.56 2.92 -29.62
CA SER A 249 -34.68 1.46 -29.49
C SER A 249 -34.89 1.02 -28.04
N VAL A 250 -34.22 1.67 -27.08
CA VAL A 250 -34.41 1.41 -25.64
C VAL A 250 -35.81 1.81 -25.19
N ILE A 251 -36.28 3.00 -25.60
CA ILE A 251 -37.65 3.47 -25.30
C ILE A 251 -38.69 2.52 -25.86
N GLN A 252 -38.54 2.10 -27.12
CA GLN A 252 -39.46 1.18 -27.78
C GLN A 252 -39.45 -0.21 -27.12
N SER A 253 -38.28 -0.75 -26.80
CA SER A 253 -38.15 -2.02 -26.11
C SER A 253 -38.89 -1.99 -24.76
N ARG A 254 -38.71 -0.93 -23.98
CA ARG A 254 -39.39 -0.79 -22.69
C ARG A 254 -40.91 -0.66 -22.86
N ARG A 255 -41.38 0.13 -23.84
CA ARG A 255 -42.82 0.23 -24.17
C ARG A 255 -43.42 -1.13 -24.50
N GLN A 256 -42.74 -1.94 -25.31
CA GLN A 256 -43.19 -3.29 -25.65
C GLN A 256 -43.29 -4.19 -24.42
N GLN A 257 -42.28 -4.17 -23.53
CA GLN A 257 -42.29 -4.93 -22.28
C GLN A 257 -43.49 -4.56 -21.39
N LEU A 258 -43.77 -3.25 -21.23
CA LEU A 258 -44.90 -2.78 -20.43
C LEU A 258 -46.25 -3.20 -21.02
N VAL A 259 -46.42 -3.14 -22.35
CA VAL A 259 -47.65 -3.60 -23.02
C VAL A 259 -47.85 -5.10 -22.86
N SER A 260 -46.78 -5.89 -22.98
CA SER A 260 -46.84 -7.35 -22.79
C SER A 260 -47.12 -7.79 -21.35
N ALA A 261 -46.93 -6.91 -20.37
CA ALA A 261 -47.14 -7.19 -18.96
C ALA A 261 -48.59 -6.94 -18.48
N VAL A 262 -49.45 -6.29 -19.28
CA VAL A 262 -50.87 -6.07 -18.92
C VAL A 262 -51.68 -7.34 -19.23
N PRO A 263 -52.34 -7.99 -18.26
CA PRO A 263 -53.14 -9.18 -18.53
C PRO A 263 -54.37 -8.81 -19.36
N SER A 264 -54.52 -9.43 -20.52
CA SER A 264 -55.73 -9.37 -21.32
C SER A 264 -56.86 -10.15 -20.64
N LYS A 265 -57.72 -9.49 -19.85
CA LYS A 265 -59.10 -9.95 -19.59
C LYS A 265 -60.06 -8.78 -19.58
N GLY A 266 -61.15 -8.96 -20.34
CA GLY A 266 -62.28 -8.04 -20.44
C GLY A 266 -63.03 -7.89 -19.11
N GLY A 267 -63.92 -6.91 -19.12
CA GLY A 267 -64.51 -6.30 -17.94
C GLY A 267 -65.04 -7.26 -16.87
N GLU A 268 -64.67 -6.95 -15.63
CA GLU A 268 -65.53 -7.01 -14.46
C GLU A 268 -64.91 -6.09 -13.39
N GLN A 269 -65.77 -5.48 -12.59
CA GLN A 269 -65.45 -4.40 -11.66
C GLN A 269 -64.36 -4.81 -10.65
N MET A 270 -63.33 -3.96 -10.49
CA MET A 270 -62.37 -4.03 -9.39
C MET A 270 -63.10 -3.92 -8.04
N SER A 271 -63.10 -5.00 -7.24
CA SER A 271 -63.44 -4.94 -5.82
C SER A 271 -62.23 -4.47 -5.00
N GLU A 272 -62.47 -3.58 -4.04
CA GLU A 272 -61.50 -2.94 -3.12
C GLU A 272 -60.84 -3.91 -2.10
N ALA A 273 -60.50 -5.14 -2.48
CA ALA A 273 -60.04 -6.17 -1.54
C ALA A 273 -58.69 -6.84 -1.85
N ASP A 274 -57.96 -6.39 -2.88
CA ASP A 274 -56.66 -6.97 -3.29
C ASP A 274 -55.46 -5.99 -3.08
N GLU A 275 -55.44 -5.22 -1.98
CA GLU A 275 -54.33 -4.31 -1.66
C GLU A 275 -53.10 -4.97 -0.96
N ASP A 276 -53.16 -6.26 -0.61
CA ASP A 276 -52.22 -6.87 0.35
C ASP A 276 -51.21 -7.90 -0.21
N ASN A 277 -51.00 -7.97 -1.54
CA ASN A 277 -49.89 -8.75 -2.11
C ASN A 277 -48.61 -7.89 -2.29
N PRO A 278 -47.52 -8.12 -1.52
CA PRO A 278 -46.33 -7.25 -1.56
C PRO A 278 -45.47 -7.45 -2.82
N SER A 279 -45.65 -8.52 -3.58
CA SER A 279 -44.86 -8.84 -4.78
C SER A 279 -45.28 -8.05 -6.02
N ASP A 280 -46.45 -7.41 -6.01
CA ASP A 280 -47.03 -6.71 -7.17
C ASP A 280 -46.93 -5.18 -7.09
N LYS A 281 -46.28 -4.65 -6.03
CA LYS A 281 -45.73 -3.28 -6.01
C LYS A 281 -44.45 -3.24 -6.89
N GLN A 282 -44.61 -3.56 -8.17
CA GLN A 282 -43.54 -3.68 -9.14
C GLN A 282 -42.90 -2.31 -9.44
N ARG A 283 -41.61 -2.24 -9.07
CA ARG A 283 -40.55 -1.28 -9.42
C ARG A 283 -40.85 -0.36 -10.62
N LYS A 284 -41.14 0.92 -10.37
CA LYS A 284 -41.11 1.95 -11.41
C LYS A 284 -39.66 2.41 -11.62
N THR A 285 -39.08 2.10 -12.78
CA THR A 285 -37.78 2.64 -13.21
C THR A 285 -37.89 4.13 -13.57
N PHE A 286 -36.75 4.79 -13.84
CA PHE A 286 -36.75 6.17 -14.31
C PHE A 286 -37.52 6.33 -15.63
N LEU A 287 -37.30 5.42 -16.58
CA LEU A 287 -38.04 5.43 -17.84
C LEU A 287 -39.55 5.14 -17.64
N ASP A 288 -39.92 4.24 -16.73
CA ASP A 288 -41.34 4.01 -16.41
C ASP A 288 -42.02 5.27 -15.85
N LEU A 289 -41.28 6.06 -15.08
CA LEU A 289 -41.78 7.33 -14.57
C LEU A 289 -41.99 8.34 -15.71
N LEU A 290 -41.04 8.48 -16.63
CA LEU A 290 -41.19 9.36 -17.79
C LEU A 290 -42.36 8.94 -18.70
N LEU A 291 -42.57 7.64 -18.89
CA LEU A 291 -43.66 7.11 -19.72
C LEU A 291 -45.05 7.32 -19.10
N ASN A 292 -45.14 7.43 -17.78
CA ASN A 292 -46.42 7.54 -17.05
C ASN A 292 -46.73 8.94 -16.51
N VAL A 293 -45.77 9.88 -16.53
CA VAL A 293 -45.95 11.23 -16.00
C VAL A 293 -46.78 12.08 -16.94
N THR A 294 -47.72 12.84 -16.36
CA THR A 294 -48.45 13.91 -17.04
C THR A 294 -48.03 15.27 -16.50
N VAL A 295 -47.90 16.24 -17.40
CA VAL A 295 -47.61 17.65 -17.12
C VAL A 295 -48.80 18.47 -17.63
N ASP A 296 -49.42 19.25 -16.75
CA ASP A 296 -50.63 20.03 -17.06
C ASP A 296 -51.78 19.18 -17.67
N GLY A 297 -51.88 17.92 -17.25
CA GLY A 297 -52.90 16.97 -17.72
C GLY A 297 -52.57 16.28 -19.05
N GLN A 298 -51.41 16.53 -19.65
CA GLN A 298 -50.95 15.89 -20.89
C GLN A 298 -49.74 14.99 -20.66
N PRO A 299 -49.61 13.84 -21.35
CA PRO A 299 -48.41 13.03 -21.29
C PRO A 299 -47.21 13.76 -21.91
N LEU A 300 -46.00 13.36 -21.52
CA LEU A 300 -44.78 13.86 -22.15
C LEU A 300 -44.71 13.45 -23.63
N SER A 301 -44.20 14.35 -24.48
CA SER A 301 -43.96 14.04 -25.88
C SER A 301 -42.82 13.04 -26.04
N ASP A 302 -42.82 12.26 -27.13
CA ASP A 302 -41.72 11.33 -27.44
C ASP A 302 -40.37 12.05 -27.53
N ALA A 303 -40.37 13.30 -28.02
CA ALA A 303 -39.18 14.14 -28.05
C ALA A 303 -38.69 14.48 -26.63
N ASP A 304 -39.59 14.90 -25.73
CA ASP A 304 -39.24 15.20 -24.33
C ASP A 304 -38.72 13.96 -23.57
N ILE A 305 -39.29 12.79 -23.84
CA ILE A 305 -38.84 11.53 -23.22
C ILE A 305 -37.43 11.19 -23.74
N ARG A 306 -37.22 11.26 -25.07
CA ARG A 306 -35.92 11.02 -25.69
C ARG A 306 -34.84 11.99 -25.18
N GLU A 307 -35.16 13.28 -24.99
CA GLU A 307 -34.23 14.27 -24.41
C GLU A 307 -33.69 13.84 -23.03
N GLU A 308 -34.58 13.36 -22.16
CA GLU A 308 -34.18 12.90 -20.84
C GLU A 308 -33.47 11.54 -20.88
N VAL A 309 -33.89 10.61 -21.75
CA VAL A 309 -33.20 9.33 -21.94
C VAL A 309 -31.79 9.53 -22.50
N ASP A 310 -31.62 10.36 -23.54
CA ASP A 310 -30.31 10.77 -24.07
C ASP A 310 -29.41 11.33 -22.96
N THR A 311 -29.96 12.23 -22.13
CA THR A 311 -29.23 12.87 -21.02
C THR A 311 -28.78 11.84 -19.98
N PHE A 312 -29.68 11.01 -19.47
CA PHE A 312 -29.36 10.06 -18.40
C PHE A 312 -28.53 8.87 -18.86
N MET A 313 -28.71 8.39 -20.10
CA MET A 313 -27.86 7.34 -20.64
C MET A 313 -26.42 7.83 -20.83
N PHE A 314 -26.21 9.06 -21.30
CA PHE A 314 -24.87 9.65 -21.37
C PHE A 314 -24.27 9.87 -19.98
N GLU A 315 -24.94 10.66 -19.13
CA GLU A 315 -24.41 11.07 -17.82
C GLU A 315 -24.22 9.90 -16.86
N GLY A 316 -25.08 8.88 -16.95
CA GLY A 316 -25.11 7.73 -16.05
C GLY A 316 -24.06 6.66 -16.32
N HIS A 317 -23.52 6.54 -17.54
CA HIS A 317 -22.47 5.54 -17.83
C HIS A 317 -21.07 6.17 -17.98
N ASP A 318 -20.95 7.28 -18.69
CA ASP A 318 -19.65 7.78 -19.13
C ASP A 318 -18.86 8.41 -17.97
N THR A 319 -19.57 9.06 -17.04
CA THR A 319 -18.98 9.64 -15.82
C THR A 319 -18.53 8.58 -14.82
N THR A 320 -19.33 7.52 -14.62
CA THR A 320 -19.02 6.43 -13.68
C THR A 320 -17.92 5.53 -14.24
N THR A 321 -17.88 5.35 -15.57
CA THR A 321 -16.74 4.71 -16.25
C THR A 321 -15.42 5.37 -15.88
N SER A 322 -15.34 6.70 -16.04
CA SER A 322 -14.15 7.47 -15.69
C SER A 322 -13.80 7.33 -14.20
N GLY A 323 -14.78 7.46 -13.31
CA GLY A 323 -14.57 7.33 -11.87
C GLY A 323 -14.06 5.95 -11.44
N ILE A 324 -14.65 4.87 -11.95
CA ILE A 324 -14.26 3.49 -11.65
C ILE A 324 -12.86 3.21 -12.21
N ALA A 325 -12.64 3.52 -13.49
CA ALA A 325 -11.38 3.23 -14.17
C ALA A 325 -10.20 3.99 -13.53
N PHE A 326 -10.39 5.26 -13.15
CA PHE A 326 -9.36 6.02 -12.44
C PHE A 326 -9.16 5.56 -10.99
N THR A 327 -10.19 5.03 -10.33
CA THR A 327 -10.01 4.40 -9.02
C THR A 327 -9.14 3.16 -9.13
N PHE A 328 -9.35 2.32 -10.16
CA PHE A 328 -8.44 1.20 -10.45
C PHE A 328 -7.04 1.65 -10.85
N TYR A 329 -6.92 2.76 -11.58
CA TYR A 329 -5.61 3.35 -11.89
C TYR A 329 -4.83 3.71 -10.63
N GLN A 330 -5.46 4.36 -9.65
CA GLN A 330 -4.80 4.70 -8.39
C GLN A 330 -4.50 3.46 -7.55
N LEU A 331 -5.44 2.51 -7.45
CA LEU A 331 -5.22 1.27 -6.70
C LEU A 331 -4.08 0.41 -7.28
N ALA A 332 -3.89 0.42 -8.60
CA ALA A 332 -2.76 -0.28 -9.23
C ALA A 332 -1.41 0.39 -8.93
N LYS A 333 -1.38 1.72 -8.80
CA LYS A 333 -0.18 2.49 -8.46
C LYS A 333 0.19 2.41 -6.98
N HIS A 334 -0.79 2.11 -6.13
CA HIS A 334 -0.68 2.15 -4.68
C HIS A 334 -1.06 0.78 -4.07
N PRO A 335 -0.22 -0.26 -4.24
CA PRO A 335 -0.51 -1.61 -3.75
C PRO A 335 -0.74 -1.66 -2.23
N GLU A 336 -0.11 -0.77 -1.46
CA GLU A 336 -0.29 -0.62 -0.03
C GLU A 336 -1.71 -0.15 0.35
N ILE A 337 -2.26 0.82 -0.38
CA ILE A 337 -3.62 1.30 -0.18
C ILE A 337 -4.62 0.23 -0.63
N GLN A 338 -4.33 -0.45 -1.74
CA GLN A 338 -5.14 -1.56 -2.25
C GLN A 338 -5.21 -2.71 -1.23
N GLU A 339 -4.11 -3.05 -0.57
CA GLU A 339 -4.08 -4.14 0.40
C GLU A 339 -4.82 -3.78 1.69
N ARG A 340 -4.67 -2.54 2.17
CA ARG A 340 -5.47 -2.06 3.31
C ARG A 340 -6.97 -2.06 3.01
N LEU A 341 -7.36 -1.66 1.79
CA LEU A 341 -8.75 -1.72 1.35
C LEU A 341 -9.23 -3.18 1.23
N TYR A 342 -8.39 -4.09 0.76
CA TYR A 342 -8.69 -5.51 0.71
C TYR A 342 -8.92 -6.09 2.12
N GLN A 343 -8.11 -5.68 3.11
CA GLN A 343 -8.32 -6.07 4.51
C GLN A 343 -9.67 -5.57 5.04
N GLU A 344 -10.04 -4.31 4.79
CA GLU A 344 -11.37 -3.79 5.15
C GLU A 344 -12.49 -4.62 4.49
N ILE A 345 -12.32 -5.02 3.23
CA ILE A 345 -13.26 -5.90 2.53
C ILE A 345 -13.44 -7.23 3.25
N GLN A 346 -12.35 -7.85 3.70
CA GLN A 346 -12.39 -9.10 4.44
C GLN A 346 -13.03 -8.92 5.83
N ASP A 347 -12.68 -7.86 6.55
CA ASP A 347 -13.16 -7.59 7.90
C ASP A 347 -14.69 -7.34 7.91
N VAL A 348 -15.20 -6.62 6.91
CA VAL A 348 -16.63 -6.27 6.83
C VAL A 348 -17.49 -7.43 6.31
N LEU A 349 -16.99 -8.23 5.37
CA LEU A 349 -17.77 -9.27 4.70
C LEU A 349 -17.52 -10.70 5.22
N GLY A 350 -16.47 -10.91 6.02
CA GLY A 350 -16.14 -12.21 6.60
C GLY A 350 -15.68 -13.26 5.57
N ALA A 351 -15.86 -14.54 5.90
CA ALA A 351 -15.32 -15.66 5.12
C ALA A 351 -15.83 -15.73 3.67
N ASP A 352 -17.05 -15.26 3.40
CA ASP A 352 -17.72 -15.33 2.10
C ASP A 352 -17.58 -14.05 1.26
N PHE A 353 -16.59 -13.18 1.57
CA PHE A 353 -16.40 -11.85 0.99
C PHE A 353 -16.41 -11.76 -0.55
N ARG A 354 -16.22 -12.88 -1.26
CA ARG A 354 -16.29 -12.96 -2.73
C ARG A 354 -17.73 -13.09 -3.25
N THR A 355 -18.54 -13.90 -2.58
CA THR A 355 -19.85 -14.32 -3.07
C THR A 355 -21.00 -13.59 -2.40
N VAL A 356 -20.77 -12.93 -1.25
CA VAL A 356 -21.80 -12.14 -0.58
C VAL A 356 -22.31 -11.02 -1.49
N PRO A 357 -23.64 -10.92 -1.73
CA PRO A 357 -24.21 -9.80 -2.47
C PRO A 357 -24.16 -8.53 -1.62
N LEU A 358 -23.65 -7.44 -2.20
CA LEU A 358 -23.53 -6.16 -1.51
C LEU A 358 -24.86 -5.42 -1.52
N THR A 359 -25.32 -4.98 -0.35
CA THR A 359 -26.55 -4.18 -0.18
C THR A 359 -26.22 -2.73 0.15
N TYR A 360 -27.20 -1.83 0.02
CA TYR A 360 -27.03 -0.43 0.42
C TYR A 360 -26.53 -0.28 1.86
N ASN A 361 -27.03 -1.11 2.79
CA ASN A 361 -26.63 -1.07 4.20
C ASN A 361 -25.21 -1.58 4.40
N THR A 362 -24.82 -2.67 3.72
CA THR A 362 -23.45 -3.19 3.76
C THR A 362 -22.45 -2.14 3.29
N LEU A 363 -22.79 -1.34 2.26
CA LEU A 363 -21.94 -0.29 1.72
C LEU A 363 -21.66 0.88 2.67
N GLN A 364 -22.42 1.01 3.77
CA GLN A 364 -22.18 2.03 4.79
C GLN A 364 -21.05 1.63 5.75
N ASN A 365 -20.69 0.34 5.79
CA ASN A 365 -19.68 -0.19 6.70
C ASN A 365 -18.25 -0.18 6.11
N PHE A 366 -18.01 0.53 5.00
CA PHE A 366 -16.69 0.65 4.36
C PHE A 366 -16.14 2.09 4.43
N PRO A 367 -15.72 2.58 5.62
CA PRO A 367 -15.22 3.95 5.77
C PRO A 367 -13.93 4.21 4.96
N TYR A 368 -13.02 3.24 4.85
CA TYR A 368 -11.77 3.40 4.12
C TYR A 368 -11.99 3.35 2.60
N LEU A 369 -12.88 2.49 2.09
CA LEU A 369 -13.34 2.54 0.69
C LEU A 369 -13.86 3.93 0.32
N ASP A 370 -14.62 4.57 1.22
CA ASP A 370 -15.17 5.91 0.99
C ASP A 370 -14.06 6.95 0.87
N MET A 371 -13.03 6.84 1.70
CA MET A 371 -11.85 7.69 1.62
C MET A 371 -11.09 7.49 0.31
N VAL A 372 -10.88 6.23 -0.10
CA VAL A 372 -10.19 5.87 -1.35
C VAL A 372 -10.93 6.41 -2.57
N ILE A 373 -12.25 6.20 -2.66
CA ILE A 373 -13.08 6.72 -3.75
C ILE A 373 -13.07 8.25 -3.76
N LYS A 374 -13.19 8.90 -2.59
CA LYS A 374 -13.16 10.37 -2.52
C LYS A 374 -11.82 10.95 -2.97
N GLU A 375 -10.71 10.35 -2.55
CA GLU A 375 -9.38 10.79 -2.98
C GLU A 375 -9.13 10.53 -4.47
N SER A 376 -9.70 9.44 -5.01
CA SER A 376 -9.67 9.17 -6.45
C SER A 376 -10.42 10.25 -7.23
N LEU A 377 -11.65 10.60 -6.79
CA LEU A 377 -12.45 11.65 -7.39
C LEU A 377 -11.87 13.05 -7.20
N ARG A 378 -11.06 13.28 -6.15
CA ARG A 378 -10.31 14.53 -5.96
C ARG A 378 -9.21 14.68 -7.02
N LEU A 379 -8.39 13.65 -7.18
CA LEU A 379 -7.28 13.71 -8.14
C LEU A 379 -7.76 13.59 -9.59
N LEU A 380 -8.75 12.75 -9.85
CA LEU A 380 -9.19 12.41 -11.20
C LEU A 380 -10.72 12.57 -11.29
N PRO A 381 -11.25 13.80 -11.11
CA PRO A 381 -12.68 14.05 -11.18
C PRO A 381 -13.21 13.74 -12.60
N PRO A 382 -14.25 12.91 -12.74
CA PRO A 382 -14.85 12.60 -14.04
C PRO A 382 -15.27 13.85 -14.83
N VAL A 383 -15.72 14.90 -14.16
CA VAL A 383 -15.99 16.20 -14.78
C VAL A 383 -14.95 17.21 -14.30
N SER A 384 -14.06 17.62 -15.20
CA SER A 384 -12.89 18.44 -14.87
C SER A 384 -13.21 19.94 -14.74
N PHE A 385 -14.25 20.43 -15.41
CA PHE A 385 -14.76 21.79 -15.29
C PHE A 385 -16.26 21.87 -15.63
N ILE A 386 -16.94 22.92 -15.13
CA ILE A 386 -18.35 23.21 -15.43
C ILE A 386 -18.55 24.67 -15.80
N GLY A 387 -19.51 24.94 -16.68
CA GLY A 387 -19.85 26.31 -17.12
C GLY A 387 -21.17 26.84 -16.54
N ARG A 388 -21.25 28.15 -16.28
CA ARG A 388 -22.46 28.89 -15.88
C ARG A 388 -22.52 30.23 -16.61
N ARG A 389 -23.72 30.70 -16.93
CA ARG A 389 -23.95 32.05 -17.46
C ARG A 389 -24.79 32.85 -16.48
N LEU A 390 -24.35 34.07 -16.17
CA LEU A 390 -25.10 34.95 -15.28
C LEU A 390 -26.32 35.53 -15.97
N VAL A 391 -27.46 35.56 -15.27
CA VAL A 391 -28.69 36.24 -15.74
C VAL A 391 -28.82 37.63 -15.10
N GLU A 392 -28.15 37.85 -13.97
CA GLU A 392 -28.11 39.12 -13.24
C GLU A 392 -26.67 39.52 -12.92
N ASP A 393 -26.44 40.82 -12.71
CA ASP A 393 -25.12 41.35 -12.35
C ASP A 393 -24.65 40.75 -11.01
N LEU A 394 -23.36 40.39 -10.92
CA LEU A 394 -22.78 39.75 -9.74
C LEU A 394 -21.45 40.40 -9.36
N GLU A 395 -21.23 40.62 -8.07
CA GLU A 395 -19.98 41.22 -7.57
C GLU A 395 -18.92 40.15 -7.30
N ILE A 396 -17.82 40.21 -8.07
CA ILE A 396 -16.68 39.28 -8.00
C ILE A 396 -15.39 40.10 -7.96
N ASN A 397 -14.46 39.76 -7.07
CA ASN A 397 -13.18 40.48 -6.91
C ASN A 397 -13.32 42.02 -6.77
N GLY A 398 -14.40 42.47 -6.13
CA GLY A 398 -14.70 43.89 -5.92
C GLY A 398 -15.08 44.66 -7.20
N VAL A 399 -15.46 43.96 -8.27
CA VAL A 399 -16.03 44.56 -9.48
C VAL A 399 -17.36 43.90 -9.85
N THR A 400 -18.29 44.70 -10.35
CA THR A 400 -19.57 44.22 -10.87
C THR A 400 -19.34 43.57 -12.24
N VAL A 401 -19.53 42.26 -12.32
CA VAL A 401 -19.55 41.50 -13.57
C VAL A 401 -20.99 41.50 -14.10
N PRO A 402 -21.22 41.93 -15.35
CA PRO A 402 -22.56 42.10 -15.87
C PRO A 402 -23.25 40.77 -16.21
N ALA A 403 -24.58 40.79 -16.19
CA ALA A 403 -25.42 39.76 -16.76
C ALA A 403 -25.01 39.41 -18.20
N GLY A 404 -25.13 38.13 -18.54
CA GLY A 404 -24.70 37.57 -19.83
C GLY A 404 -23.25 37.11 -19.87
N THR A 405 -22.47 37.28 -18.80
CA THR A 405 -21.09 36.80 -18.70
C THR A 405 -21.05 35.29 -18.43
N ASP A 406 -20.17 34.58 -19.14
CA ASP A 406 -19.91 33.15 -18.97
C ASP A 406 -18.77 32.90 -17.96
N PHE A 407 -19.02 31.98 -17.04
CA PHE A 407 -18.13 31.52 -15.98
C PHE A 407 -17.76 30.06 -16.16
N THR A 408 -16.50 29.73 -15.90
CA THR A 408 -16.01 28.36 -15.79
C THR A 408 -15.48 28.09 -14.39
N ILE A 409 -15.88 26.96 -13.82
CA ILE A 409 -15.41 26.46 -12.52
C ILE A 409 -14.53 25.23 -12.82
N PRO A 410 -13.19 25.33 -12.70
CA PRO A 410 -12.26 24.24 -13.01
C PRO A 410 -12.11 23.32 -11.79
N ILE A 411 -13.01 22.33 -11.66
CA ILE A 411 -13.04 21.36 -10.56
C ILE A 411 -11.68 20.68 -10.36
N TYR A 412 -11.01 20.29 -11.45
CA TYR A 412 -9.70 19.64 -11.41
C TYR A 412 -8.63 20.49 -10.71
N VAL A 413 -8.66 21.81 -10.92
CA VAL A 413 -7.72 22.77 -10.33
C VAL A 413 -8.09 23.05 -8.87
N ILE A 414 -9.38 23.22 -8.57
CA ILE A 414 -9.87 23.45 -7.20
C ILE A 414 -9.43 22.31 -6.27
N HIS A 415 -9.58 21.07 -6.74
CA HIS A 415 -9.21 19.86 -5.99
C HIS A 415 -7.70 19.67 -5.79
N ARG A 416 -6.87 20.53 -6.40
CA ARG A 416 -5.41 20.55 -6.31
C ARG A 416 -4.86 21.80 -5.65
N ASN A 417 -5.72 22.64 -5.06
CA ASN A 417 -5.28 23.82 -4.37
C ASN A 417 -4.34 23.46 -3.20
N PRO A 418 -3.04 23.81 -3.25
CA PRO A 418 -2.08 23.43 -2.21
C PRO A 418 -2.38 24.07 -0.86
N ALA A 419 -3.16 25.17 -0.82
CA ALA A 419 -3.61 25.77 0.42
C ALA A 419 -4.63 24.90 1.18
N VAL A 420 -5.35 24.03 0.47
CA VAL A 420 -6.34 23.10 1.04
C VAL A 420 -5.75 21.69 1.15
N TYR A 421 -4.98 21.27 0.15
CA TYR A 421 -4.41 19.93 0.03
C TYR A 421 -2.88 20.00 -0.01
N PRO A 422 -2.19 19.86 1.14
CA PRO A 422 -0.73 19.75 1.18
C PRO A 422 -0.26 18.56 0.33
N ASP A 423 0.79 18.74 -0.49
CA ASP A 423 1.22 17.75 -1.50
C ASP A 423 0.05 17.30 -2.41
N PRO A 424 -0.54 18.21 -3.20
CA PRO A 424 -1.84 17.99 -3.83
C PRO A 424 -1.87 16.85 -4.85
N GLU A 425 -0.74 16.45 -5.42
CA GLU A 425 -0.63 15.33 -6.37
C GLU A 425 -0.48 13.95 -5.69
N ARG A 426 -0.19 13.91 -4.38
CA ARG A 426 -0.07 12.65 -3.64
C ARG A 426 -1.46 12.07 -3.39
N PHE A 427 -1.65 10.81 -3.78
CA PHE A 427 -2.84 10.02 -3.44
C PHE A 427 -2.79 9.61 -1.97
N ASP A 428 -3.64 10.25 -1.16
CA ASP A 428 -3.73 10.03 0.27
C ASP A 428 -5.20 9.96 0.74
N PRO A 429 -5.77 8.74 0.89
CA PRO A 429 -7.13 8.56 1.37
C PRO A 429 -7.40 9.22 2.73
N GLU A 430 -6.41 9.26 3.62
CA GLU A 430 -6.57 9.79 5.00
C GLU A 430 -6.87 11.29 5.04
N ARG A 431 -6.74 12.00 3.91
CA ARG A 431 -7.29 13.35 3.79
C ARG A 431 -8.78 13.36 4.12
N PHE A 432 -9.52 12.32 3.77
CA PHE A 432 -10.96 12.22 3.99
C PHE A 432 -11.35 11.53 5.30
N SER A 433 -10.41 11.36 6.23
CA SER A 433 -10.72 10.96 7.61
C SER A 433 -11.53 12.02 8.35
N ASP A 434 -12.23 11.61 9.42
CA ASP A 434 -13.06 12.52 10.19
C ASP A 434 -12.25 13.69 10.79
N ASP A 435 -11.02 13.41 11.25
CA ASP A 435 -10.10 14.41 11.82
C ASP A 435 -9.64 15.46 10.79
N ASN A 436 -9.38 15.03 9.55
CA ASN A 436 -8.90 15.92 8.49
C ASN A 436 -10.03 16.64 7.74
N THR A 437 -11.27 16.16 7.87
CA THR A 437 -12.43 16.75 7.18
C THR A 437 -12.76 18.16 7.67
N GLN A 438 -12.43 18.49 8.93
CA GLN A 438 -12.69 19.82 9.51
C GLN A 438 -11.86 20.95 8.88
N ARG A 439 -10.76 20.64 8.17
CA ARG A 439 -9.88 21.64 7.55
C ARG A 439 -10.37 22.14 6.18
N ARG A 440 -11.42 21.53 5.62
CA ARG A 440 -11.94 21.86 4.27
C ARG A 440 -13.20 22.71 4.35
N GLY A 441 -13.30 23.70 3.48
CA GLY A 441 -14.52 24.42 3.21
C GLY A 441 -15.49 23.62 2.32
N PRO A 442 -16.78 24.02 2.28
CA PRO A 442 -17.82 23.32 1.51
C PRO A 442 -17.63 23.38 -0.01
N TYR A 443 -16.75 24.26 -0.51
CA TYR A 443 -16.51 24.48 -1.94
C TYR A 443 -15.17 23.91 -2.42
N ASP A 444 -14.36 23.32 -1.54
CA ASP A 444 -13.03 22.81 -1.89
C ASP A 444 -13.08 21.38 -2.48
N TYR A 445 -14.16 20.64 -2.23
CA TYR A 445 -14.37 19.28 -2.74
C TYR A 445 -15.75 19.13 -3.39
N ILE A 446 -15.82 19.45 -4.68
CA ILE A 446 -17.04 19.48 -5.50
C ILE A 446 -17.08 18.53 -6.72
N PRO A 447 -16.69 17.24 -6.63
CA PRO A 447 -16.69 16.33 -7.79
C PRO A 447 -18.08 16.09 -8.38
N PHE A 448 -19.14 16.28 -7.59
CA PHE A 448 -20.54 16.16 -8.00
C PHE A 448 -21.24 17.51 -8.17
N SER A 449 -20.47 18.61 -8.33
CA SER A 449 -20.94 19.99 -8.29
C SER A 449 -21.63 20.33 -6.95
N ILE A 450 -22.09 21.57 -6.80
CA ILE A 450 -22.84 22.06 -5.63
C ILE A 450 -24.05 22.90 -6.07
N GLY A 451 -24.92 23.27 -5.12
CA GLY A 451 -26.09 24.12 -5.33
C GLY A 451 -27.28 23.40 -5.94
N SER A 452 -28.25 24.17 -6.46
CA SER A 452 -29.49 23.64 -7.06
C SER A 452 -29.25 22.79 -8.31
N ARG A 453 -28.10 22.97 -8.96
CA ARG A 453 -27.64 22.27 -10.17
C ARG A 453 -26.61 21.17 -9.85
N ASN A 454 -26.62 20.62 -8.64
CA ASN A 454 -25.75 19.49 -8.27
C ASN A 454 -26.16 18.19 -9.00
N CYS A 455 -25.25 17.21 -9.00
CA CYS A 455 -25.48 15.90 -9.60
C CYS A 455 -26.66 15.19 -8.90
N ILE A 456 -27.68 14.82 -9.69
CA ILE A 456 -28.82 14.05 -9.19
C ILE A 456 -28.44 12.59 -8.92
N GLY A 457 -27.52 12.06 -9.71
CA GLY A 457 -27.04 10.67 -9.66
C GLY A 457 -25.90 10.42 -8.68
N GLN A 458 -25.54 11.36 -7.80
CA GLN A 458 -24.38 11.21 -6.89
C GLN A 458 -24.43 9.89 -6.09
N ARG A 459 -25.59 9.58 -5.50
CA ARG A 459 -25.75 8.35 -4.70
C ARG A 459 -25.72 7.09 -5.55
N TYR A 460 -26.26 7.16 -6.77
CA TYR A 460 -26.19 6.09 -7.75
C TYR A 460 -24.74 5.77 -8.12
N ALA A 461 -23.99 6.81 -8.54
CA ALA A 461 -22.59 6.69 -8.95
C ALA A 461 -21.71 6.13 -7.82
N LEU A 462 -21.84 6.65 -6.60
CA LEU A 462 -21.07 6.14 -5.46
C LEU A 462 -21.40 4.68 -5.15
N MET A 463 -22.66 4.25 -5.29
CA MET A 463 -23.05 2.86 -5.07
C MET A 463 -22.44 1.93 -6.13
N GLU A 464 -22.58 2.29 -7.40
CA GLU A 464 -22.01 1.55 -8.53
C GLU A 464 -20.49 1.41 -8.37
N MET A 465 -19.80 2.52 -8.08
CA MET A 465 -18.36 2.54 -7.85
C MET A 465 -17.94 1.64 -6.67
N LYS A 466 -18.61 1.75 -5.52
CA LYS A 466 -18.29 0.95 -4.34
C LYS A 466 -18.45 -0.55 -4.60
N ILE A 467 -19.60 -0.96 -5.17
CA ILE A 467 -19.87 -2.38 -5.48
C ILE A 467 -18.81 -2.92 -6.43
N THR A 468 -18.52 -2.16 -7.49
CA THR A 468 -17.54 -2.54 -8.50
C THR A 468 -16.14 -2.69 -7.93
N VAL A 469 -15.68 -1.73 -7.12
CA VAL A 469 -14.36 -1.77 -6.50
C VAL A 469 -14.25 -2.93 -5.52
N VAL A 470 -15.24 -3.13 -4.65
CA VAL A 470 -15.23 -4.22 -3.65
C VAL A 470 -15.17 -5.58 -4.33
N LYS A 471 -16.06 -5.84 -5.30
CA LYS A 471 -16.09 -7.13 -6.01
C LYS A 471 -14.82 -7.33 -6.84
N MET A 472 -14.34 -6.33 -7.54
CA MET A 472 -13.08 -6.45 -8.29
C MET A 472 -11.90 -6.79 -7.39
N LEU A 473 -11.75 -6.14 -6.24
CA LEU A 473 -10.68 -6.43 -5.28
C LEU A 473 -10.86 -7.76 -4.54
N ALA A 474 -12.09 -8.22 -4.33
CA ALA A 474 -12.35 -9.54 -3.75
C ALA A 474 -11.83 -10.69 -4.65
N HIS A 475 -11.85 -10.49 -5.97
CA HIS A 475 -11.43 -11.49 -6.96
C HIS A 475 -10.00 -11.29 -7.47
N TYR A 476 -9.55 -10.05 -7.60
CA TYR A 476 -8.30 -9.71 -8.27
C TYR A 476 -7.43 -8.75 -7.47
N ARG A 477 -6.10 -8.94 -7.59
CA ARG A 477 -5.10 -7.93 -7.29
C ARG A 477 -4.85 -7.16 -8.57
N ILE A 478 -4.98 -5.84 -8.51
CA ILE A 478 -4.80 -4.95 -9.66
C ILE A 478 -3.34 -4.49 -9.65
N LEU A 479 -2.64 -4.72 -10.75
CA LEU A 479 -1.21 -4.46 -10.89
C LEU A 479 -0.97 -3.47 -12.04
N PRO A 480 0.10 -2.65 -11.97
CA PRO A 480 0.38 -1.71 -13.04
C PRO A 480 0.86 -2.44 -14.30
N GLY A 481 0.35 -2.03 -15.46
CA GLY A 481 0.89 -2.45 -16.76
C GLY A 481 2.18 -1.70 -17.10
N GLU A 482 2.98 -2.21 -18.05
CA GLU A 482 4.14 -1.45 -18.52
C GLU A 482 3.70 -0.09 -19.09
N ASN A 483 4.43 0.98 -18.74
CA ASN A 483 4.16 2.39 -19.12
C ASN A 483 2.89 3.02 -18.49
N MET A 484 2.21 2.35 -17.56
CA MET A 484 1.07 2.93 -16.83
C MET A 484 1.37 4.27 -16.10
N PRO A 485 2.58 4.51 -15.54
CA PRO A 485 2.89 5.80 -14.91
C PRO A 485 2.85 7.01 -15.87
N GLN A 486 2.77 6.79 -17.19
CA GLN A 486 2.80 7.84 -18.23
C GLN A 486 1.43 8.12 -18.88
N VAL A 487 0.31 7.74 -18.25
CA VAL A 487 -1.03 7.99 -18.82
C VAL A 487 -1.28 9.51 -18.92
N ARG A 488 -1.31 10.01 -20.16
CA ARG A 488 -1.70 11.39 -20.49
C ARG A 488 -3.22 11.54 -20.37
N LEU A 489 -3.66 12.59 -19.69
CA LEU A 489 -5.08 12.88 -19.48
C LEU A 489 -5.63 13.76 -20.60
N LYS A 490 -6.90 13.59 -20.91
CA LYS A 490 -7.64 14.41 -21.85
C LYS A 490 -9.03 14.71 -21.30
N THR A 491 -9.60 15.87 -21.64
CA THR A 491 -10.97 16.21 -21.23
C THR A 491 -11.83 16.47 -22.44
N ASP A 492 -12.71 15.53 -22.77
CA ASP A 492 -13.67 15.60 -23.87
C ASP A 492 -15.07 15.39 -23.27
N LEU A 493 -15.56 16.41 -22.53
CA LEU A 493 -16.74 16.42 -21.65
C LEU A 493 -16.56 15.71 -20.30
N VAL A 494 -15.95 14.53 -20.32
CA VAL A 494 -15.45 13.85 -19.11
C VAL A 494 -13.93 13.72 -19.18
N LEU A 495 -13.30 13.48 -18.04
CA LEU A 495 -11.87 13.19 -17.94
C LEU A 495 -11.63 11.75 -18.41
N ARG A 496 -10.71 11.57 -19.37
CA ARG A 496 -10.37 10.28 -19.93
C ARG A 496 -8.85 10.11 -20.07
N PRO A 497 -8.35 8.86 -20.09
CA PRO A 497 -7.01 8.59 -20.58
C PRO A 497 -6.93 8.79 -22.11
N ASP A 498 -5.82 9.32 -22.61
CA ASP A 498 -5.58 9.45 -24.05
C ASP A 498 -5.49 8.07 -24.75
N LYS A 499 -4.71 7.16 -24.16
CA LYS A 499 -4.42 5.81 -24.69
C LYS A 499 -4.88 4.67 -23.78
N GLY A 500 -5.97 4.88 -23.05
CA GLY A 500 -6.47 3.90 -22.08
C GLY A 500 -5.65 3.80 -20.80
N ILE A 501 -6.04 2.89 -19.92
CA ILE A 501 -5.39 2.62 -18.63
C ILE A 501 -4.84 1.18 -18.67
N PRO A 502 -3.55 0.99 -19.02
CA PRO A 502 -2.97 -0.34 -19.13
C PRO A 502 -2.72 -0.93 -17.73
N ILE A 503 -3.48 -1.96 -17.35
CA ILE A 503 -3.30 -2.70 -16.11
C ILE A 503 -3.07 -4.19 -16.37
N LYS A 504 -2.51 -4.87 -15.37
CA LYS A 504 -2.55 -6.32 -15.23
C LYS A 504 -3.47 -6.64 -14.05
N ILE A 505 -4.07 -7.82 -14.08
CA ILE A 505 -4.79 -8.33 -12.93
C ILE A 505 -4.25 -9.72 -12.61
N GLN A 506 -4.20 -10.03 -11.34
CA GLN A 506 -3.82 -11.34 -10.84
C GLN A 506 -4.97 -11.87 -9.99
N ARG A 507 -5.38 -13.12 -10.20
CA ARG A 507 -6.41 -13.72 -9.34
C ARG A 507 -5.88 -13.79 -7.91
N ARG A 508 -6.64 -13.27 -6.95
CA ARG A 508 -6.35 -13.48 -5.52
C ARG A 508 -6.69 -14.92 -5.20
N SER A 509 -5.76 -15.85 -5.41
CA SER A 509 -5.87 -17.24 -4.97
C SER A 509 -4.86 -17.50 -3.89
N TYR A 510 -5.28 -18.12 -2.79
CA TYR A 510 -4.35 -18.77 -1.89
C TYR A 510 -3.78 -20.01 -2.61
N PRO A 511 -2.52 -20.39 -2.34
CA PRO A 511 -1.97 -21.63 -2.84
C PRO A 511 -2.96 -22.77 -2.59
N LYS A 512 -3.40 -23.48 -3.64
CA LYS A 512 -4.21 -24.68 -3.42
C LYS A 512 -3.26 -25.78 -3.00
N PRO A 513 -3.31 -26.22 -1.73
CA PRO A 513 -2.39 -27.23 -1.25
C PRO A 513 -2.64 -28.56 -1.96
N HIS A 514 -1.59 -29.35 -2.14
CA HIS A 514 -1.78 -30.76 -2.44
C HIS A 514 -2.43 -31.44 -1.24
N TRP A 515 -3.52 -32.20 -1.44
CA TRP A 515 -4.32 -32.79 -0.36
C TRP A 515 -3.51 -33.65 0.64
N LEU A 516 -2.36 -34.21 0.21
CA LEU A 516 -1.46 -34.99 1.06
C LEU A 516 -0.18 -34.25 1.48
N LEU A 517 0.37 -33.43 0.58
CA LEU A 517 1.74 -32.88 0.69
C LEU A 517 1.73 -31.38 1.01
N GLY A 518 0.56 -30.76 1.07
CA GLY A 518 0.43 -29.33 1.27
C GLY A 518 1.14 -28.54 0.17
N ASN A 519 1.85 -27.49 0.57
CA ASN A 519 2.68 -26.64 -0.29
C ASN A 519 4.17 -26.98 -0.19
N VAL A 520 4.55 -28.07 0.48
CA VAL A 520 5.96 -28.45 0.67
C VAL A 520 6.71 -28.63 -0.66
N MET A 521 5.98 -29.00 -1.73
CA MET A 521 6.52 -29.21 -3.07
C MET A 521 6.90 -27.91 -3.80
N GLU A 522 6.46 -26.75 -3.30
CA GLU A 522 6.86 -25.44 -3.82
C GLU A 522 8.28 -25.05 -3.37
N TYR A 523 8.79 -25.68 -2.30
CA TYR A 523 10.12 -25.43 -1.77
C TYR A 523 11.14 -26.39 -2.40
N PRO A 524 12.29 -25.88 -2.89
CA PRO A 524 13.34 -26.74 -3.41
C PRO A 524 14.05 -27.46 -2.25
N ALA A 525 13.65 -28.70 -1.99
CA ALA A 525 14.08 -29.46 -0.81
C ALA A 525 15.61 -29.64 -0.64
N ASN A 526 16.40 -29.40 -1.68
CA ASN A 526 17.86 -29.54 -1.68
C ASN A 526 18.63 -28.21 -1.89
N ASP A 527 17.95 -27.07 -2.08
CA ASP A 527 18.58 -25.75 -2.26
C ASP A 527 18.16 -24.82 -1.12
N ILE A 528 18.97 -24.73 -0.06
CA ILE A 528 18.65 -23.93 1.14
C ILE A 528 18.46 -22.43 0.79
N PRO A 529 19.34 -21.77 0.01
CA PRO A 529 19.05 -20.44 -0.51
C PRO A 529 17.70 -20.36 -1.25
N GLY A 530 17.40 -21.33 -2.10
CA GLY A 530 16.12 -21.42 -2.81
C GLY A 530 14.91 -21.55 -1.89
N ILE A 531 15.02 -22.27 -0.75
CA ILE A 531 13.95 -22.35 0.25
C ILE A 531 13.65 -20.95 0.80
N PHE A 532 14.69 -20.20 1.19
CA PHE A 532 14.53 -18.85 1.71
C PHE A 532 13.92 -17.90 0.66
N GLU A 533 14.41 -17.96 -0.59
CA GLU A 533 13.88 -17.18 -1.71
C GLU A 533 12.40 -17.51 -1.97
N THR A 534 12.00 -18.79 -1.94
CA THR A 534 10.60 -19.20 -2.05
C THR A 534 9.76 -18.65 -0.90
N MET A 535 10.24 -18.70 0.35
CA MET A 535 9.52 -18.14 1.51
C MET A 535 9.22 -16.64 1.34
N VAL A 536 10.17 -15.89 0.78
CA VAL A 536 10.02 -14.45 0.49
C VAL A 536 9.08 -14.24 -0.71
N ALA A 537 9.27 -14.98 -1.80
CA ALA A 537 8.49 -14.86 -3.02
C ALA A 537 6.99 -15.14 -2.79
N LEU A 538 6.66 -16.11 -1.92
CA LEU A 538 5.27 -16.39 -1.56
C LEU A 538 4.58 -15.20 -0.88
N HIS A 539 5.29 -14.43 -0.04
CA HIS A 539 4.75 -13.21 0.56
C HIS A 539 4.57 -12.09 -0.47
N GLU A 540 5.54 -11.90 -1.36
CA GLU A 540 5.43 -10.89 -2.42
C GLU A 540 4.24 -11.18 -3.35
N GLN A 541 4.05 -12.46 -3.69
CA GLN A 541 3.01 -12.92 -4.59
C GLN A 541 1.62 -12.85 -3.94
N TYR A 542 1.45 -13.40 -2.74
CA TYR A 542 0.14 -13.64 -2.15
C TYR A 542 -0.28 -12.60 -1.10
N GLY A 543 0.62 -11.70 -0.68
CA GLY A 543 0.34 -10.62 0.25
C GLY A 543 0.62 -10.98 1.71
N GLN A 544 0.01 -10.20 2.62
CA GLN A 544 0.16 -10.40 4.06
C GLN A 544 -0.72 -11.55 4.54
N ASP A 545 -0.25 -12.24 5.56
CA ASP A 545 -0.92 -13.36 6.25
C ASP A 545 -1.30 -14.54 5.34
N LEU A 546 -0.43 -15.57 5.31
CA LEU A 546 -0.57 -16.74 4.46
C LEU A 546 -0.98 -17.97 5.26
N PHE A 547 -1.92 -18.74 4.72
CA PHE A 547 -2.19 -20.09 5.22
C PHE A 547 -1.37 -21.10 4.42
N ASN A 548 -0.40 -21.74 5.07
CA ASN A 548 0.47 -22.73 4.46
C ASN A 548 0.09 -24.14 4.92
N TRP A 549 -0.15 -25.05 3.98
CA TRP A 549 -0.39 -26.44 4.31
C TRP A 549 0.91 -27.22 4.32
N GLY A 550 1.17 -27.93 5.40
CA GLY A 550 2.23 -28.92 5.53
C GLY A 550 1.77 -30.32 5.11
N LEU A 551 2.62 -31.29 5.43
CA LEU A 551 2.41 -32.70 5.16
C LEU A 551 1.31 -33.29 6.08
N LEU A 552 0.45 -34.18 5.56
CA LEU A 552 -0.60 -34.88 6.35
C LEU A 552 -1.58 -33.94 7.10
N ASN A 553 -1.98 -32.82 6.49
CA ASN A 553 -2.84 -31.79 7.10
C ASN A 553 -2.24 -31.05 8.31
N ASP A 554 -0.93 -31.18 8.52
CA ASP A 554 -0.23 -30.19 9.34
C ASP A 554 -0.38 -28.81 8.68
N HIS A 555 -0.56 -27.76 9.45
CA HIS A 555 -0.84 -26.43 8.90
C HIS A 555 -0.13 -25.36 9.70
N MET A 556 0.40 -24.38 8.98
CA MET A 556 1.15 -23.28 9.53
C MET A 556 0.60 -21.97 8.99
N ILE A 557 0.22 -21.08 9.89
CA ILE A 557 -0.25 -19.75 9.51
C ILE A 557 0.94 -18.80 9.59
N ILE A 558 1.33 -18.23 8.46
CA ILE A 558 2.37 -17.21 8.44
C ILE A 558 1.70 -15.86 8.62
N VAL A 559 2.06 -15.10 9.65
CA VAL A 559 1.48 -13.78 9.95
C VAL A 559 2.53 -12.68 9.83
N SER A 560 2.26 -11.69 8.99
CA SER A 560 3.12 -10.53 8.70
C SER A 560 2.42 -9.19 8.89
N SER A 561 1.09 -9.16 9.03
CA SER A 561 0.39 -7.91 9.39
C SER A 561 0.62 -7.57 10.87
N ALA A 562 0.86 -6.29 11.17
CA ALA A 562 1.15 -5.84 12.54
C ALA A 562 0.04 -6.24 13.53
N THR A 563 -1.22 -6.13 13.11
CA THR A 563 -2.40 -6.50 13.91
C THR A 563 -2.45 -7.99 14.24
N ASN A 564 -2.14 -8.88 13.29
CA ASN A 564 -2.16 -10.32 13.56
C ASN A 564 -0.89 -10.79 14.29
N VAL A 565 0.26 -10.16 14.03
CA VAL A 565 1.48 -10.37 14.83
C VAL A 565 1.25 -10.01 16.30
N GLU A 566 0.58 -8.89 16.57
CA GLU A 566 0.20 -8.50 17.94
C GLU A 566 -0.64 -9.58 18.61
N LYS A 567 -1.71 -10.06 17.96
CA LYS A 567 -2.59 -11.10 18.50
C LYS A 567 -1.83 -12.38 18.86
N VAL A 568 -0.93 -12.84 17.99
CA VAL A 568 -0.15 -14.06 18.23
C VAL A 568 0.86 -13.87 19.35
N VAL A 569 1.57 -12.73 19.40
CA VAL A 569 2.61 -12.50 20.41
C VAL A 569 2.03 -12.15 21.77
N MET A 570 0.88 -11.49 21.83
CA MET A 570 0.20 -11.10 23.07
C MET A 570 -0.75 -12.16 23.62
N ALA A 571 -0.98 -13.27 22.89
CA ALA A 571 -1.73 -14.40 23.39
C ALA A 571 -1.13 -14.91 24.73
N LYS A 572 -2.00 -15.09 25.74
CA LYS A 572 -1.57 -15.32 27.13
C LYS A 572 -0.78 -16.61 27.31
N LYS A 573 -1.06 -17.62 26.49
CA LYS A 573 -0.41 -18.93 26.53
C LYS A 573 0.03 -19.33 25.12
N THR A 574 1.31 -19.14 24.83
CA THR A 574 1.95 -19.64 23.62
C THR A 574 3.17 -20.49 23.94
N GLU A 575 3.36 -21.51 23.12
CA GLU A 575 4.55 -22.36 23.15
C GLU A 575 5.42 -22.10 21.91
N LYS A 576 6.60 -22.72 21.88
CA LYS A 576 7.39 -22.76 20.65
C LYS A 576 6.69 -23.65 19.64
N SER A 577 6.84 -23.31 18.36
CA SER A 577 6.25 -24.08 17.28
C SER A 577 6.82 -25.49 17.21
N SER A 578 6.07 -26.44 16.67
CA SER A 578 6.50 -27.83 16.47
C SER A 578 7.84 -27.98 15.71
N PHE A 579 8.22 -27.03 14.85
CA PHE A 579 9.52 -27.09 14.17
C PHE A 579 10.73 -26.94 15.13
N TYR A 580 10.54 -26.43 16.35
CA TYR A 580 11.63 -26.37 17.33
C TYR A 580 12.01 -27.76 17.87
N ASP A 581 11.16 -28.78 17.70
CA ASP A 581 11.44 -30.17 18.10
C ASP A 581 12.65 -30.76 17.33
N PHE A 582 12.92 -30.26 16.12
CA PHE A 582 14.11 -30.63 15.35
C PHE A 582 15.42 -30.13 15.98
N ILE A 583 15.34 -29.06 16.78
CA ILE A 583 16.46 -28.43 17.49
C ILE A 583 16.65 -29.07 18.87
N GLU A 584 15.60 -29.61 19.50
CA GLU A 584 15.65 -30.28 20.81
C GLU A 584 16.68 -31.42 20.86
N LEU A 585 16.91 -32.11 19.73
CA LEU A 585 17.95 -33.15 19.63
C LEU A 585 19.36 -32.65 19.93
N TRP A 586 19.62 -31.36 19.74
CA TRP A 586 20.89 -30.71 20.04
C TRP A 586 20.82 -29.91 21.34
N LEU A 587 19.88 -28.97 21.48
CA LEU A 587 19.87 -28.04 22.63
C LEU A 587 19.11 -28.58 23.85
N GLY A 588 18.40 -29.71 23.72
CA GLY A 588 17.50 -30.23 24.75
C GLY A 588 16.39 -29.24 25.09
N LYS A 589 15.91 -29.29 26.35
CA LYS A 589 14.84 -28.42 26.85
C LYS A 589 15.36 -27.18 27.59
N GLY A 590 16.39 -26.53 27.02
CA GLY A 590 16.93 -25.26 27.52
C GLY A 590 15.96 -24.08 27.36
N LEU A 591 16.40 -22.86 27.70
CA LEU A 591 15.55 -21.66 27.75
C LEU A 591 14.82 -21.36 26.42
N LEU A 592 15.42 -21.67 25.27
CA LEU A 592 14.80 -21.44 23.96
C LEU A 592 13.52 -22.28 23.79
N ILE A 593 13.61 -23.57 24.09
CA ILE A 593 12.60 -24.59 23.72
C ILE A 593 11.60 -24.84 24.85
N SER A 594 12.04 -24.75 26.11
CA SER A 594 11.19 -25.02 27.28
C SER A 594 9.85 -24.26 27.25
N SER A 595 8.81 -24.88 27.80
CA SER A 595 7.46 -24.30 27.94
C SER A 595 6.98 -24.30 29.41
N GLY A 596 5.84 -23.63 29.64
CA GLY A 596 5.16 -23.60 30.94
C GLY A 596 6.04 -23.11 32.11
N GLU A 597 5.91 -23.80 33.24
CA GLU A 597 6.61 -23.46 34.49
C GLU A 597 8.13 -23.62 34.38
N LYS A 598 8.63 -24.63 33.64
CA LYS A 598 10.09 -24.81 33.42
C LYS A 598 10.67 -23.56 32.80
N TRP A 599 10.06 -23.06 31.71
CA TRP A 599 10.54 -21.84 31.06
C TRP A 599 10.50 -20.61 31.97
N PHE A 600 9.38 -20.39 32.68
CA PHE A 600 9.24 -19.24 33.57
C PHE A 600 10.30 -19.25 34.68
N HIS A 601 10.51 -20.42 35.29
CA HIS A 601 11.50 -20.61 36.34
C HIS A 601 12.93 -20.40 35.82
N ARG A 602 13.30 -21.02 34.69
CA ARG A 602 14.61 -20.83 34.04
C ARG A 602 14.86 -19.38 33.68
N ARG A 603 13.89 -18.70 33.05
CA ARG A 603 14.00 -17.28 32.68
C ARG A 603 14.20 -16.39 33.89
N LYS A 604 13.46 -16.64 34.98
CA LYS A 604 13.59 -15.89 36.24
C LYS A 604 14.98 -16.04 36.86
N ILE A 605 15.54 -17.25 36.86
CA ILE A 605 16.90 -17.51 37.36
C ILE A 605 17.94 -16.77 36.51
N ILE A 606 17.82 -16.85 35.19
CA ILE A 606 18.90 -16.42 34.28
C ILE A 606 18.91 -14.91 34.04
N THR A 607 17.74 -14.26 33.98
CA THR A 607 17.62 -12.82 33.62
C THR A 607 18.56 -11.88 34.40
N PRO A 608 18.79 -12.05 35.73
CA PRO A 608 19.74 -11.23 36.49
C PRO A 608 21.17 -11.18 35.91
N THR A 609 21.63 -12.24 35.23
CA THR A 609 22.99 -12.31 34.64
C THR A 609 23.19 -11.33 33.47
N PHE A 610 22.10 -10.83 32.89
CA PHE A 610 22.09 -9.84 31.81
C PHE A 610 21.73 -8.43 32.30
N HIS A 611 21.79 -8.20 33.62
CA HIS A 611 21.59 -6.88 34.21
C HIS A 611 22.73 -5.92 33.83
N PHE A 612 22.42 -4.62 33.65
CA PHE A 612 23.35 -3.65 33.07
C PHE A 612 24.71 -3.57 33.79
N LYS A 613 24.74 -3.70 35.13
CA LYS A 613 25.99 -3.69 35.92
C LYS A 613 26.94 -4.86 35.60
N ILE A 614 26.40 -6.00 35.17
CA ILE A 614 27.20 -7.17 34.77
C ILE A 614 27.69 -6.97 33.34
N LEU A 615 26.79 -6.54 32.44
CA LEU A 615 27.13 -6.22 31.05
C LEU A 615 28.23 -5.15 30.94
N GLU A 616 28.22 -4.16 31.83
CA GLU A 616 29.28 -3.15 31.92
C GLU A 616 30.67 -3.77 32.14
N SER A 617 30.78 -4.83 32.95
CA SER A 617 32.06 -5.53 33.12
C SER A 617 32.49 -6.36 31.91
N PHE A 618 31.57 -6.74 31.03
CA PHE A 618 31.90 -7.48 29.81
C PHE A 618 32.52 -6.60 28.73
N VAL A 619 32.30 -5.28 28.78
CA VAL A 619 32.86 -4.35 27.78
C VAL A 619 34.39 -4.43 27.74
N HIS A 620 35.07 -4.63 28.86
CA HIS A 620 36.52 -4.81 28.87
C HIS A 620 36.96 -6.06 28.10
N VAL A 621 36.24 -7.18 28.27
CA VAL A 621 36.50 -8.43 27.54
C VAL A 621 36.29 -8.23 26.04
N PHE A 622 35.20 -7.58 25.63
CA PHE A 622 34.97 -7.27 24.21
C PHE A 622 36.10 -6.44 23.60
N ASN A 623 36.68 -5.50 24.35
CA ASN A 623 37.83 -4.75 23.87
C ASN A 623 39.06 -5.66 23.65
N GLN A 624 39.36 -6.55 24.61
CA GLN A 624 40.48 -7.49 24.50
C GLN A 624 40.32 -8.44 23.32
N GLU A 625 39.13 -9.04 23.17
CA GLU A 625 38.84 -9.94 22.05
C GLU A 625 38.86 -9.20 20.71
N ALA A 626 38.42 -7.94 20.67
CA ALA A 626 38.47 -7.12 19.47
C ALA A 626 39.91 -6.73 19.10
N GLU A 627 40.80 -6.50 20.07
CA GLU A 627 42.23 -6.26 19.79
C GLU A 627 42.88 -7.47 19.10
N ILE A 628 42.59 -8.68 19.57
CA ILE A 628 43.04 -9.93 18.94
C ILE A 628 42.52 -10.04 17.49
N LEU A 629 41.24 -9.71 17.28
CA LEU A 629 40.64 -9.71 15.95
C LEU A 629 41.35 -8.70 15.03
N ILE A 630 41.54 -7.47 15.48
CA ILE A 630 42.20 -6.40 14.71
C ILE A 630 43.64 -6.76 14.36
N GLU A 631 44.38 -7.38 15.29
CA GLU A 631 45.74 -7.86 15.07
C GLU A 631 45.78 -8.91 13.95
N LYS A 632 44.86 -9.88 13.97
CA LYS A 632 44.76 -10.91 12.91
C LYS A 632 44.39 -10.33 11.57
N LEU A 633 43.47 -9.38 11.53
CA LEU A 633 43.04 -8.75 10.29
C LEU A 633 44.13 -7.86 9.66
N ARG A 634 45.19 -7.52 10.41
CA ARG A 634 46.33 -6.75 9.89
C ARG A 634 47.01 -7.44 8.70
N GLN A 635 47.07 -8.77 8.68
CA GLN A 635 47.67 -9.52 7.57
C GLN A 635 46.91 -9.37 6.25
N HIS A 636 45.63 -8.98 6.30
CA HIS A 636 44.79 -8.76 5.13
C HIS A 636 44.76 -7.30 4.68
N ALA A 637 45.20 -6.37 5.53
CA ALA A 637 45.16 -4.94 5.25
C ALA A 637 46.12 -4.53 4.13
N ASN A 638 45.64 -3.68 3.22
CA ASN A 638 46.38 -3.15 2.06
C ASN A 638 46.91 -4.20 1.07
N THR A 639 46.45 -5.46 1.16
CA THR A 639 46.88 -6.54 0.26
C THR A 639 46.18 -6.50 -1.10
N GLY A 640 45.03 -5.82 -1.18
CA GLY A 640 44.13 -5.82 -2.36
C GLY A 640 43.39 -7.14 -2.59
N ARG A 641 43.66 -8.18 -1.77
CA ARG A 641 43.01 -9.50 -1.86
C ARG A 641 41.74 -9.51 -1.03
N GLU A 642 40.68 -10.12 -1.57
CA GLU A 642 39.47 -10.39 -0.80
C GLU A 642 39.65 -11.60 0.11
N PHE A 643 38.94 -11.61 1.24
CA PHE A 643 38.85 -12.75 2.17
C PHE A 643 37.46 -12.77 2.82
N ASP A 644 37.10 -13.91 3.43
CA ASP A 644 35.85 -14.06 4.15
C ASP A 644 35.93 -13.43 5.55
N ILE A 645 35.12 -12.38 5.80
CA ILE A 645 35.04 -11.78 7.14
C ILE A 645 34.17 -12.58 8.10
N TYR A 646 33.30 -13.48 7.61
CA TYR A 646 32.35 -14.18 8.47
C TYR A 646 33.06 -15.10 9.47
N GLU A 647 34.07 -15.85 9.04
CA GLU A 647 34.81 -16.80 9.89
C GLU A 647 35.58 -16.12 11.04
N PRO A 648 36.41 -15.08 10.82
CA PRO A 648 37.07 -14.35 11.90
C PRO A 648 36.10 -13.78 12.94
N ILE A 649 34.96 -13.25 12.49
CA ILE A 649 33.93 -12.71 13.39
C ILE A 649 33.24 -13.80 14.20
N SER A 650 33.06 -14.98 13.60
CA SER A 650 32.55 -16.15 14.31
C SER A 650 33.47 -16.56 15.46
N LEU A 651 34.78 -16.64 15.21
CA LEU A 651 35.74 -16.98 16.27
C LEU A 651 35.79 -15.91 17.38
N TYR A 652 35.70 -14.63 17.01
CA TYR A 652 35.62 -13.51 17.96
C TYR A 652 34.40 -13.61 18.88
N ALA A 653 33.22 -13.88 18.31
CA ALA A 653 31.99 -13.98 19.10
C ALA A 653 31.99 -15.23 20.00
N LEU A 654 32.66 -16.31 19.58
CA LEU A 654 32.76 -17.54 20.36
C LEU A 654 33.66 -17.34 21.58
N ASP A 655 34.81 -16.69 21.41
CA ASP A 655 35.68 -16.34 22.53
C ASP A 655 34.99 -15.36 23.48
N SER A 656 34.33 -14.34 22.93
CA SER A 656 33.60 -13.34 23.73
C SER A 656 32.55 -13.99 24.63
N ILE A 657 31.69 -14.88 24.12
CA ILE A 657 30.67 -15.56 24.95
C ILE A 657 31.28 -16.56 25.94
N CYS A 658 32.36 -17.26 25.57
CA CYS A 658 33.02 -18.21 26.46
C CYS A 658 33.68 -17.50 27.65
N VAL A 659 34.35 -16.37 27.43
CA VAL A 659 35.01 -15.62 28.50
C VAL A 659 33.98 -14.90 29.38
N THR A 660 33.01 -14.21 28.78
CA THR A 660 32.05 -13.39 29.54
C THR A 660 31.01 -14.23 30.29
N SER A 661 30.35 -15.15 29.59
CA SER A 661 29.18 -15.86 30.10
C SER A 661 29.54 -17.22 30.68
N MET A 662 30.51 -17.92 30.09
CA MET A 662 30.98 -19.22 30.62
C MET A 662 32.14 -19.07 31.62
N GLY A 663 32.86 -17.94 31.60
CA GLY A 663 34.03 -17.72 32.45
C GLY A 663 35.23 -18.59 32.07
N VAL A 664 35.33 -19.00 30.81
CA VAL A 664 36.37 -19.91 30.31
C VAL A 664 37.03 -19.33 29.07
N GLU A 665 38.34 -19.18 29.09
CA GLU A 665 39.15 -18.85 27.91
C GLU A 665 39.40 -20.12 27.08
N ILE A 666 39.10 -20.07 25.78
CA ILE A 666 39.30 -21.18 24.84
C ILE A 666 40.23 -20.83 23.67
N ASP A 667 40.59 -19.54 23.51
CA ASP A 667 41.48 -19.02 22.46
C ASP A 667 41.08 -19.43 21.03
N ALA A 668 39.77 -19.48 20.74
CA ALA A 668 39.23 -19.92 19.45
C ALA A 668 39.77 -19.09 18.29
N GLN A 669 39.92 -17.77 18.46
CA GLN A 669 40.49 -16.92 17.44
C GLN A 669 41.92 -17.36 17.08
N ARG A 670 42.73 -17.82 18.05
CA ARG A 670 44.15 -18.22 17.82
C ARG A 670 44.27 -19.62 17.25
N HIS A 671 43.21 -20.42 17.34
CA HIS A 671 43.12 -21.79 16.85
C HIS A 671 42.00 -21.93 15.80
N PRO A 672 42.20 -21.43 14.56
CA PRO A 672 41.18 -21.45 13.50
C PRO A 672 40.70 -22.86 13.12
N GLU A 673 41.43 -23.90 13.52
CA GLU A 673 41.03 -25.30 13.39
C GLU A 673 39.81 -25.69 14.24
N ASN A 674 39.30 -24.80 15.11
CA ASN A 674 38.18 -25.08 16.00
C ASN A 674 36.98 -25.67 15.23
N GLN A 675 36.62 -26.92 15.55
CA GLN A 675 35.55 -27.64 14.87
C GLN A 675 34.15 -27.18 15.29
N TYR A 676 34.00 -26.52 16.44
CA TYR A 676 32.69 -26.16 16.99
C TYR A 676 31.87 -25.27 16.04
N VAL A 677 32.46 -24.18 15.53
CA VAL A 677 31.78 -23.24 14.60
C VAL A 677 31.31 -23.96 13.33
N ARG A 678 32.18 -24.81 12.75
CA ARG A 678 31.87 -25.60 11.55
C ARG A 678 30.75 -26.61 11.81
N ASP A 679 30.80 -27.27 12.97
CA ASP A 679 29.77 -28.22 13.39
C ASP A 679 28.41 -27.53 13.63
N VAL A 680 28.39 -26.34 14.23
CA VAL A 680 27.17 -25.52 14.41
C VAL A 680 26.54 -25.15 13.06
N LYS A 681 27.35 -24.65 12.11
CA LYS A 681 26.88 -24.30 10.76
C LYS A 681 26.25 -25.52 10.08
N ARG A 682 26.96 -26.66 10.07
CA ARG A 682 26.49 -27.88 9.42
C ARG A 682 25.27 -28.48 10.10
N MET A 683 25.21 -28.44 11.43
CA MET A 683 24.05 -28.89 12.20
C MET A 683 22.80 -28.06 11.85
N SER A 684 22.95 -26.75 11.68
CA SER A 684 21.87 -25.84 11.34
C SER A 684 21.30 -26.10 9.94
N GLU A 685 22.18 -26.34 8.94
CA GLU A 685 21.78 -26.73 7.58
C GLU A 685 20.98 -28.05 7.57
N LEU A 686 21.46 -29.05 8.33
CA LEU A 686 20.78 -30.36 8.43
C LEU A 686 19.40 -30.25 9.08
N ILE A 687 19.23 -29.38 10.08
CA ILE A 687 17.94 -29.12 10.70
C ILE A 687 16.97 -28.50 9.68
N LEU A 688 17.39 -27.49 8.92
CA LEU A 688 16.51 -26.84 7.95
C LEU A 688 16.11 -27.78 6.81
N LEU A 689 17.07 -28.53 6.25
CA LEU A 689 16.77 -29.56 5.24
C LEU A 689 15.78 -30.60 5.75
N ARG A 690 15.82 -30.92 7.05
CA ARG A 690 14.90 -31.86 7.67
C ARG A 690 13.48 -31.29 7.82
N ILE A 691 13.34 -29.99 8.07
CA ILE A 691 12.04 -29.30 8.16
C ILE A 691 11.31 -29.34 6.81
N PHE A 692 12.02 -29.10 5.72
CA PHE A 692 11.42 -28.99 4.38
C PHE A 692 11.43 -30.28 3.55
N HIS A 693 12.04 -31.37 4.03
CA HIS A 693 12.06 -32.68 3.35
C HIS A 693 11.08 -33.68 3.96
N VAL A 694 10.04 -34.03 3.20
CA VAL A 694 8.89 -34.88 3.58
C VAL A 694 9.25 -36.18 4.31
N LEU A 695 10.25 -36.93 3.84
CA LEU A 695 10.61 -38.21 4.45
C LEU A 695 11.55 -38.05 5.67
N SER A 696 12.23 -36.90 5.76
CA SER A 696 13.19 -36.62 6.83
C SER A 696 12.51 -36.03 8.07
N SER A 697 11.35 -35.39 7.90
CA SER A 697 10.59 -34.80 9.01
C SER A 697 10.15 -35.85 10.04
N PHE A 698 9.78 -37.05 9.58
CA PHE A 698 9.39 -38.16 10.47
C PHE A 698 10.57 -38.70 11.31
N PRO A 699 10.54 -38.55 12.65
CA PRO A 699 11.68 -38.88 13.51
C PRO A 699 12.11 -40.34 13.46
N LYS A 700 11.16 -41.28 13.40
CA LYS A 700 11.47 -42.71 13.41
C LYS A 700 12.13 -43.16 12.11
N THR A 701 11.65 -42.71 10.96
CA THR A 701 12.19 -43.10 9.65
C THR A 701 13.54 -42.46 9.39
N TYR A 702 13.70 -41.18 9.75
CA TYR A 702 14.94 -40.41 9.51
C TYR A 702 16.21 -41.17 9.94
N TRP A 703 16.21 -41.72 11.15
CA TRP A 703 17.36 -42.44 11.69
C TRP A 703 17.71 -43.75 10.98
N TYR A 704 16.76 -44.37 10.28
CA TYR A 704 16.97 -45.65 9.57
C TYR A 704 17.15 -45.47 8.07
N THR A 705 16.60 -44.41 7.46
CA THR A 705 16.51 -44.28 6.01
C THR A 705 17.39 -43.19 5.41
N MET A 706 17.84 -42.20 6.19
CA MET A 706 18.57 -41.04 5.66
C MET A 706 20.07 -41.12 5.90
N PRO A 707 20.92 -40.97 4.87
CA PRO A 707 22.39 -40.94 5.02
C PRO A 707 22.88 -39.87 5.99
N ASN A 708 22.25 -38.69 5.97
CA ASN A 708 22.62 -37.54 6.80
C ASN A 708 22.35 -37.75 8.30
N ALA A 709 21.56 -38.76 8.67
CA ALA A 709 21.24 -39.03 10.07
C ALA A 709 22.47 -39.47 10.87
N TRP A 710 23.39 -40.22 10.26
CA TRP A 710 24.66 -40.61 10.89
C TRP A 710 25.59 -39.41 11.08
N GLU A 711 25.63 -38.51 10.10
CA GLU A 711 26.35 -37.24 10.18
C GLU A 711 25.80 -36.39 11.34
N GLN A 712 24.48 -36.23 11.43
CA GLN A 712 23.82 -35.46 12.49
C GLN A 712 24.15 -36.02 13.89
N ARG A 713 24.14 -37.34 14.09
CA ARG A 713 24.56 -37.96 15.37
C ARG A 713 26.00 -37.64 15.74
N LYS A 714 26.92 -37.67 14.76
CA LYS A 714 28.33 -37.37 15.00
C LYS A 714 28.51 -35.91 15.39
N LEU A 715 27.79 -34.99 14.72
CA LEU A 715 27.78 -33.56 15.03
C LEU A 715 27.27 -33.30 16.45
N ILE A 716 26.10 -33.83 16.82
CA ILE A 716 25.53 -33.66 18.17
C ILE A 716 26.53 -34.10 19.24
N ARG A 717 27.17 -35.27 19.08
CA ARG A 717 28.17 -35.75 20.05
C ARG A 717 29.37 -34.81 20.20
N ARG A 718 29.86 -34.23 19.10
CA ARG A 718 30.99 -33.29 19.15
C ARG A 718 30.59 -31.95 19.77
N LEU A 719 29.40 -31.46 19.46
CA LEU A 719 28.83 -30.25 20.06
C LEU A 719 28.65 -30.42 21.58
N HIS A 720 28.03 -31.52 22.01
CA HIS A 720 27.90 -31.83 23.44
C HIS A 720 29.24 -32.04 24.13
N ALA A 721 30.19 -32.75 23.51
CA ALA A 721 31.52 -32.94 24.08
C ALA A 721 32.27 -31.61 24.27
N PHE A 722 32.09 -30.66 23.35
CA PHE A 722 32.65 -29.32 23.50
C PHE A 722 32.01 -28.59 24.69
N THR A 723 30.68 -28.57 24.78
CA THR A 723 29.95 -27.97 25.89
C THR A 723 30.33 -28.59 27.25
N ASP A 724 30.39 -29.92 27.31
CA ASP A 724 30.82 -30.66 28.50
C ASP A 724 32.26 -30.29 28.91
N SER A 725 33.15 -30.07 27.93
CA SER A 725 34.53 -29.63 28.21
C SER A 725 34.59 -28.23 28.83
N VAL A 726 33.73 -27.30 28.37
CA VAL A 726 33.62 -25.94 28.94
C VAL A 726 33.12 -26.00 30.38
N ILE A 727 32.05 -26.78 30.62
CA ILE A 727 31.49 -26.97 31.97
C ILE A 727 32.53 -27.59 32.92
N GLN A 728 33.23 -28.63 32.47
CA GLN A 728 34.26 -29.30 33.28
C GLN A 728 35.45 -28.37 33.58
N LYS A 729 35.94 -27.62 32.59
CA LYS A 729 37.03 -26.66 32.77
C LYS A 729 36.65 -25.59 33.79
N ARG A 730 35.42 -25.07 33.74
CA ARG A 730 34.93 -24.10 34.74
C ARG A 730 34.81 -24.71 36.14
N ARG A 731 34.27 -25.93 36.26
CA ARG A 731 34.19 -26.65 37.55
C ARG A 731 35.56 -26.84 38.18
N GLN A 732 36.59 -27.17 37.39
CA GLN A 732 37.96 -27.31 37.86
C GLN A 732 38.54 -25.97 38.35
N GLN A 733 38.31 -24.87 37.62
CA GLN A 733 38.74 -23.53 38.04
C GLN A 733 38.10 -23.07 39.36
N LEU A 734 36.82 -23.37 39.57
CA LEU A 734 36.12 -23.05 40.82
C LEU A 734 36.64 -23.88 42.00
N LYS A 735 36.92 -25.19 41.79
CA LYS A 735 37.53 -26.04 42.83
C LYS A 735 38.94 -25.58 43.21
N GLY A 736 39.80 -25.31 42.24
CA GLY A 736 41.16 -24.83 42.51
C GLY A 736 41.21 -23.47 43.25
N LYS A 737 40.20 -22.61 43.03
CA LYS A 737 40.02 -21.38 43.83
C LYS A 737 39.56 -21.66 45.27
N ALA A 738 38.65 -22.61 45.47
CA ALA A 738 38.19 -22.99 46.81
C ALA A 738 39.32 -23.62 47.64
N ASP A 739 40.15 -24.48 47.02
CA ASP A 739 41.29 -25.12 47.69
C ASP A 739 42.41 -24.12 48.03
N ASN A 740 42.62 -23.09 47.21
CA ASN A 740 43.60 -22.03 47.49
C ASN A 740 43.14 -21.07 48.62
N VAL A 741 41.83 -20.87 48.81
CA VAL A 741 41.30 -20.07 49.93
C VAL A 741 41.34 -20.84 51.25
N ALA A 742 41.20 -22.17 51.23
CA ALA A 742 41.35 -23.02 52.42
C ALA A 742 42.79 -23.06 52.99
N ASN A 743 43.80 -22.65 52.21
CA ASN A 743 45.21 -22.60 52.62
C ASN A 743 45.66 -21.24 53.20
N ILE A 744 44.76 -20.26 53.35
CA ILE A 744 45.03 -19.00 54.05
C ILE A 744 44.16 -19.00 55.31
N GLN A 745 44.74 -19.46 56.42
CA GLN A 745 44.13 -19.28 57.74
C GLN A 745 44.22 -17.81 58.16
N ASP A 746 43.16 -17.33 58.81
CA ASP A 746 42.94 -15.98 59.35
C ASP A 746 42.52 -14.87 58.38
N VAL A 747 41.22 -14.81 58.07
CA VAL A 747 40.45 -13.55 58.19
C VAL A 747 39.05 -13.88 58.72
N GLN A 748 38.63 -13.10 59.72
CA GLN A 748 37.35 -13.17 60.42
C GLN A 748 36.13 -13.15 59.49
N GLU A 749 35.09 -13.86 59.92
CA GLU A 749 33.73 -13.86 59.37
C GLU A 749 33.14 -12.44 59.45
N ASP A 750 33.31 -11.65 58.39
CA ASP A 750 32.45 -10.49 58.12
C ASP A 750 31.30 -10.94 57.21
N GLU A 751 30.07 -10.90 57.76
CA GLU A 751 28.79 -11.12 57.07
C GLU A 751 28.54 -10.19 55.87
N GLU A 752 29.44 -9.25 55.56
CA GLU A 752 29.37 -8.37 54.37
C GLU A 752 29.94 -8.99 53.08
N LEU A 753 30.56 -10.18 53.11
CA LEU A 753 31.24 -10.76 51.94
C LEU A 753 30.31 -11.30 50.84
N TYR A 754 29.00 -11.42 51.10
CA TYR A 754 28.02 -11.97 50.14
C TYR A 754 27.49 -10.95 49.11
N THR A 755 27.80 -9.65 49.23
CA THR A 755 27.26 -8.60 48.33
C THR A 755 28.18 -8.22 47.16
N LYS A 756 29.31 -8.91 46.94
CA LYS A 756 30.33 -8.55 45.92
C LYS A 756 30.68 -9.61 44.88
N ARG A 757 29.98 -10.75 44.78
CA ARG A 757 30.25 -11.74 43.72
C ARG A 757 29.53 -11.38 42.42
N LYS A 758 30.31 -10.99 41.39
CA LYS A 758 29.84 -10.92 39.99
C LYS A 758 29.89 -12.34 39.40
N ASP A 759 28.92 -13.18 39.74
CA ASP A 759 28.86 -14.54 39.20
C ASP A 759 28.56 -14.49 37.68
N THR A 760 29.34 -15.21 36.86
CA THR A 760 29.03 -15.38 35.43
C THR A 760 27.75 -16.21 35.26
N PHE A 761 27.22 -16.28 34.03
CA PHE A 761 26.05 -17.12 33.76
C PHE A 761 26.27 -18.59 34.15
N LEU A 762 27.43 -19.17 33.79
CA LEU A 762 27.75 -20.54 34.16
C LEU A 762 27.98 -20.69 35.68
N ASP A 763 28.58 -19.71 36.35
CA ASP A 763 28.72 -19.74 37.81
C ASP A 763 27.37 -19.76 38.51
N LEU A 764 26.40 -18.97 38.03
CA LEU A 764 25.04 -18.98 38.53
C LEU A 764 24.42 -20.38 38.39
N LEU A 765 24.50 -21.00 37.20
CA LEU A 765 23.92 -22.33 36.97
C LEU A 765 24.56 -23.42 37.85
N LEU A 766 25.86 -23.32 38.11
CA LEU A 766 26.58 -24.27 38.96
C LEU A 766 26.25 -24.12 40.46
N ASN A 767 25.89 -22.91 40.88
CA ASN A 767 25.64 -22.60 42.30
C ASN A 767 24.15 -22.53 42.66
N VAL A 768 23.24 -22.38 41.69
CA VAL A 768 21.82 -22.20 41.97
C VAL A 768 21.20 -23.48 42.55
N ARG A 769 20.37 -23.31 43.58
CA ARG A 769 19.54 -24.37 44.15
C ARG A 769 18.07 -24.07 43.86
N VAL A 770 17.38 -25.04 43.29
CA VAL A 770 15.94 -25.02 43.01
C VAL A 770 15.28 -26.01 43.96
N ASP A 771 14.36 -25.54 44.80
CA ASP A 771 13.67 -26.35 45.81
C ASP A 771 14.61 -27.15 46.73
N GLY A 772 15.77 -26.56 47.05
CA GLY A 772 16.82 -27.17 47.88
C GLY A 772 17.81 -28.06 47.13
N ASN A 773 17.55 -28.42 45.87
CA ASN A 773 18.39 -29.28 45.03
C ASN A 773 19.22 -28.47 44.02
N SER A 774 20.44 -28.90 43.73
CA SER A 774 21.21 -28.35 42.61
C SER A 774 20.60 -28.76 41.27
N LEU A 775 20.85 -27.96 40.23
CA LEU A 775 20.51 -28.35 38.86
C LEU A 775 21.25 -29.63 38.46
N SER A 776 20.58 -30.47 37.65
CA SER A 776 21.23 -31.66 37.09
C SER A 776 22.29 -31.27 36.05
N ASP A 777 23.28 -32.13 35.84
CA ASP A 777 24.30 -31.93 34.80
C ASP A 777 23.67 -31.79 33.40
N LEU A 778 22.56 -32.50 33.16
CA LEU A 778 21.80 -32.36 31.92
C LEU A 778 21.17 -30.97 31.81
N ASP A 779 20.48 -30.49 32.84
CA ASP A 779 19.86 -29.16 32.84
C ASP A 779 20.89 -28.05 32.64
N ILE A 780 22.08 -28.18 33.25
CA ILE A 780 23.17 -27.21 33.05
C ILE A 780 23.63 -27.24 31.60
N ARG A 781 23.85 -28.43 31.03
CA ARG A 781 24.27 -28.57 29.63
C ARG A 781 23.24 -28.00 28.65
N GLU A 782 21.94 -28.26 28.85
CA GLU A 782 20.86 -27.71 28.01
C GLU A 782 20.91 -26.17 27.95
N GLU A 783 21.12 -25.51 29.08
CA GLU A 783 21.23 -24.06 29.13
C GLU A 783 22.56 -23.57 28.53
N VAL A 784 23.69 -24.24 28.79
CA VAL A 784 24.98 -23.84 28.19
C VAL A 784 24.97 -24.02 26.67
N ASP A 785 24.45 -25.14 26.14
CA ASP A 785 24.28 -25.35 24.70
C ASP A 785 23.44 -24.24 24.06
N THR A 786 22.32 -23.87 24.72
CA THR A 786 21.43 -22.80 24.26
C THR A 786 22.17 -21.46 24.15
N PHE A 787 22.87 -21.03 25.22
CA PHE A 787 23.53 -19.72 25.25
C PHE A 787 24.79 -19.66 24.39
N MET A 788 25.54 -20.77 24.28
CA MET A 788 26.70 -20.83 23.38
C MET A 788 26.27 -20.73 21.92
N PHE A 789 25.19 -21.39 21.51
CA PHE A 789 24.68 -21.25 20.15
C PHE A 789 24.09 -19.86 19.90
N GLU A 790 23.11 -19.45 20.71
CA GLU A 790 22.36 -18.21 20.48
C GLU A 790 23.22 -16.95 20.66
N GLY A 791 24.17 -16.96 21.60
CA GLY A 791 25.02 -15.81 21.90
C GLY A 791 26.12 -15.57 20.86
N HIS A 792 26.70 -16.63 20.30
CA HIS A 792 27.79 -16.52 19.32
C HIS A 792 27.28 -16.36 17.89
N ASP A 793 26.41 -17.26 17.42
CA ASP A 793 26.13 -17.40 15.99
C ASP A 793 25.21 -16.28 15.46
N THR A 794 24.26 -15.82 16.28
CA THR A 794 23.39 -14.68 15.92
C THR A 794 24.16 -13.36 15.90
N THR A 795 25.04 -13.14 16.88
CA THR A 795 25.90 -11.95 16.96
C THR A 795 26.89 -11.92 15.79
N THR A 796 27.43 -13.09 15.42
CA THR A 796 28.31 -13.23 14.25
C THR A 796 27.62 -12.73 12.97
N SER A 797 26.39 -13.22 12.70
CA SER A 797 25.59 -12.79 11.57
C SER A 797 25.33 -11.28 11.59
N GLY A 798 24.96 -10.72 12.75
CA GLY A 798 24.72 -9.28 12.91
C GLY A 798 25.95 -8.41 12.63
N ILE A 799 27.12 -8.78 13.16
CA ILE A 799 28.38 -8.05 12.93
C ILE A 799 28.80 -8.18 11.46
N ALA A 800 28.83 -9.40 10.92
CA ALA A 800 29.30 -9.69 9.57
C ALA A 800 28.44 -8.98 8.51
N PHE A 801 27.11 -8.99 8.67
CA PHE A 801 26.23 -8.26 7.76
C PHE A 801 26.31 -6.74 7.91
N THR A 802 26.65 -6.23 9.09
CA THR A 802 26.94 -4.80 9.24
C THR A 802 28.19 -4.41 8.47
N PHE A 803 29.24 -5.24 8.49
CA PHE A 803 30.42 -5.03 7.65
C PHE A 803 30.12 -5.18 6.15
N TYR A 804 29.27 -6.13 5.77
CA TYR A 804 28.76 -6.23 4.40
C TYR A 804 28.09 -4.93 3.93
N GLN A 805 27.23 -4.32 4.75
CA GLN A 805 26.61 -3.04 4.38
C GLN A 805 27.62 -1.88 4.36
N LEU A 806 28.49 -1.78 5.36
CA LEU A 806 29.51 -0.72 5.41
C LEU A 806 30.50 -0.78 4.23
N ALA A 807 30.80 -1.98 3.72
CA ALA A 807 31.64 -2.16 2.55
C ALA A 807 30.96 -1.64 1.26
N LYS A 808 29.64 -1.79 1.14
CA LYS A 808 28.86 -1.30 -0.02
C LYS A 808 28.58 0.19 0.04
N HIS A 809 28.69 0.80 1.22
CA HIS A 809 28.29 2.18 1.50
C HIS A 809 29.45 2.99 2.12
N PRO A 810 30.48 3.34 1.33
CA PRO A 810 31.64 4.06 1.82
C PRO A 810 31.28 5.41 2.48
N GLU A 811 30.26 6.10 1.98
CA GLU A 811 29.77 7.37 2.52
C GLU A 811 29.23 7.24 3.95
N ILE A 812 28.49 6.17 4.24
CA ILE A 812 27.98 5.87 5.59
C ILE A 812 29.15 5.48 6.50
N GLN A 813 30.10 4.71 5.97
CA GLN A 813 31.29 4.30 6.71
C GLN A 813 32.18 5.49 7.10
N GLU A 814 32.39 6.47 6.22
CA GLU A 814 33.17 7.67 6.55
C GLU A 814 32.46 8.56 7.58
N ARG A 815 31.13 8.68 7.50
CA ARG A 815 30.37 9.41 8.52
C ARG A 815 30.44 8.73 9.89
N LEU A 816 30.38 7.40 9.92
CA LEU A 816 30.57 6.63 11.14
C LEU A 816 32.00 6.79 11.70
N TYR A 817 33.01 6.81 10.83
CA TYR A 817 34.39 7.08 11.22
C TYR A 817 34.54 8.48 11.84
N GLN A 818 33.90 9.51 11.27
CA GLN A 818 33.90 10.86 11.84
C GLN A 818 33.24 10.89 13.23
N GLU A 819 32.09 10.25 13.41
CA GLU A 819 31.45 10.14 14.74
C GLU A 819 32.39 9.47 15.76
N ILE A 820 33.11 8.42 15.35
CA ILE A 820 34.08 7.75 16.21
C ILE A 820 35.18 8.70 16.67
N GLN A 821 35.71 9.52 15.76
CA GLN A 821 36.73 10.52 16.09
C GLN A 821 36.18 11.62 17.01
N ASP A 822 34.96 12.10 16.74
CA ASP A 822 34.33 13.17 17.52
C ASP A 822 34.05 12.75 18.97
N VAL A 823 33.60 11.50 19.17
CA VAL A 823 33.25 10.97 20.50
C VAL A 823 34.49 10.56 21.31
N LEU A 824 35.51 9.98 20.67
CA LEU A 824 36.69 9.43 21.36
C LEU A 824 37.89 10.37 21.39
N GLY A 825 37.90 11.45 20.60
CA GLY A 825 38.98 12.43 20.55
C GLY A 825 40.21 11.98 19.77
N ALA A 826 41.34 12.68 19.96
CA ALA A 826 42.56 12.49 19.16
C ALA A 826 43.18 11.08 19.27
N ASP A 827 43.02 10.42 20.42
CA ASP A 827 43.59 9.10 20.71
C ASP A 827 42.59 7.94 20.52
N PHE A 828 41.57 8.14 19.67
CA PHE A 828 40.42 7.23 19.51
C PHE A 828 40.77 5.75 19.27
N ARG A 829 41.97 5.43 18.77
CA ARG A 829 42.45 4.05 18.57
C ARG A 829 42.95 3.37 19.84
N SER A 830 43.55 4.12 20.77
CA SER A 830 44.14 3.59 22.01
C SER A 830 43.23 3.70 23.22
N VAL A 831 42.15 4.49 23.14
CA VAL A 831 41.18 4.59 24.24
C VAL A 831 40.37 3.29 24.36
N PRO A 832 40.32 2.63 25.53
CA PRO A 832 39.43 1.50 25.76
C PRO A 832 37.97 1.97 25.76
N LEU A 833 37.10 1.28 25.02
CA LEU A 833 35.68 1.61 25.00
C LEU A 833 35.07 1.25 26.35
N THR A 834 34.26 2.14 26.92
CA THR A 834 33.52 1.91 28.16
C THR A 834 32.02 1.82 27.87
N TYR A 835 31.25 1.29 28.82
CA TYR A 835 29.79 1.23 28.68
C TYR A 835 29.17 2.62 28.44
N SER A 836 29.63 3.65 29.16
CA SER A 836 29.14 5.03 28.97
C SER A 836 29.52 5.60 27.61
N THR A 837 30.74 5.35 27.14
CA THR A 837 31.19 5.76 25.80
C THR A 837 30.31 5.13 24.70
N LEU A 838 29.96 3.85 24.84
CA LEU A 838 29.12 3.13 23.85
C LEU A 838 27.69 3.66 23.75
N GLN A 839 27.21 4.41 24.76
CA GLN A 839 25.91 5.08 24.73
C GLN A 839 25.93 6.39 23.93
N ASN A 840 27.12 6.95 23.64
CA ASN A 840 27.29 8.24 22.99
C ASN A 840 27.54 8.14 21.47
N PHE A 841 27.15 7.03 20.82
CA PHE A 841 27.26 6.85 19.37
C PHE A 841 25.87 6.75 18.69
N PRO A 842 25.14 7.88 18.54
CA PRO A 842 23.79 7.88 17.97
C PRO A 842 23.74 7.41 16.50
N TYR A 843 24.76 7.72 15.68
CA TYR A 843 24.82 7.31 14.28
C TYR A 843 25.21 5.84 14.15
N LEU A 844 26.15 5.33 14.95
CA LEU A 844 26.38 3.88 15.06
C LEU A 844 25.10 3.12 15.42
N ASP A 845 24.30 3.65 16.35
CA ASP A 845 23.01 3.04 16.72
C ASP A 845 22.05 2.99 15.53
N MET A 846 22.01 4.03 14.71
CA MET A 846 21.22 4.05 13.47
C MET A 846 21.72 3.03 12.44
N VAL A 847 23.04 2.95 12.24
CA VAL A 847 23.69 1.99 11.32
C VAL A 847 23.41 0.55 11.73
N VAL A 848 23.59 0.22 13.01
CA VAL A 848 23.32 -1.13 13.54
C VAL A 848 21.85 -1.49 13.40
N LYS A 849 20.94 -0.56 13.73
CA LYS A 849 19.49 -0.81 13.60
C LYS A 849 19.06 -1.03 12.16
N GLU A 850 19.55 -0.23 11.23
CA GLU A 850 19.24 -0.40 9.81
C GLU A 850 19.84 -1.69 9.24
N SER A 851 21.03 -2.10 9.71
CA SER A 851 21.64 -3.38 9.34
C SER A 851 20.77 -4.55 9.81
N LEU A 852 20.33 -4.53 11.08
CA LEU A 852 19.43 -5.54 11.64
C LEU A 852 18.03 -5.51 11.02
N ARG A 853 17.59 -4.36 10.47
CA ARG A 853 16.35 -4.27 9.71
C ARG A 853 16.47 -5.06 8.40
N LEU A 854 17.49 -4.75 7.60
CA LEU A 854 17.69 -5.39 6.29
C LEU A 854 18.10 -6.85 6.41
N LEU A 855 19.02 -7.17 7.32
CA LEU A 855 19.65 -8.47 7.45
C LEU A 855 19.55 -8.95 8.90
N PRO A 856 18.32 -9.21 9.40
CA PRO A 856 18.12 -9.69 10.76
C PRO A 856 18.74 -11.09 10.92
N PRO A 857 19.55 -11.34 11.97
CA PRO A 857 20.10 -12.67 12.23
C PRO A 857 19.02 -13.75 12.33
N VAL A 858 17.86 -13.45 12.92
CA VAL A 858 16.71 -14.35 12.93
C VAL A 858 15.68 -13.86 11.91
N SER A 859 15.52 -14.61 10.82
CA SER A 859 14.66 -14.24 9.69
C SER A 859 13.17 -14.52 9.93
N PHE A 860 12.84 -15.50 10.78
CA PHE A 860 11.49 -15.83 11.21
C PHE A 860 11.46 -16.49 12.60
N ILE A 861 10.33 -16.41 13.30
CA ILE A 861 10.10 -17.08 14.58
C ILE A 861 8.78 -17.85 14.59
N GLY A 862 8.72 -18.95 15.36
CA GLY A 862 7.52 -19.77 15.50
C GLY A 862 6.81 -19.63 16.84
N ARG A 863 5.48 -19.73 16.84
CA ARG A 863 4.63 -19.84 18.03
C ARG A 863 3.54 -20.89 17.83
N ARG A 864 3.24 -21.68 18.85
CA ARG A 864 2.08 -22.59 18.87
C ARG A 864 1.04 -22.06 19.84
N LEU A 865 -0.22 -22.02 19.41
CA LEU A 865 -1.32 -21.63 20.28
C LEU A 865 -1.65 -22.73 21.28
N VAL A 866 -1.94 -22.35 22.52
CA VAL A 866 -2.44 -23.25 23.57
C VAL A 866 -3.94 -23.09 23.81
N GLU A 867 -4.51 -21.98 23.34
CA GLU A 867 -5.94 -21.66 23.44
C GLU A 867 -6.45 -21.13 22.09
N ASP A 868 -7.76 -21.24 21.87
CA ASP A 868 -8.41 -20.71 20.67
C ASP A 868 -8.34 -19.18 20.64
N ILE A 869 -8.12 -18.59 19.47
CA ILE A 869 -8.11 -17.14 19.28
C ILE A 869 -8.98 -16.72 18.10
N GLU A 870 -9.60 -15.54 18.18
CA GLU A 870 -10.31 -14.92 17.06
C GLU A 870 -9.34 -14.13 16.17
N MET A 871 -9.22 -14.54 14.90
CA MET A 871 -8.37 -13.89 13.91
C MET A 871 -9.12 -13.77 12.57
N ASN A 872 -9.19 -12.55 12.02
CA ASN A 872 -9.86 -12.25 10.75
C ASN A 872 -11.31 -12.78 10.67
N GLY A 873 -12.07 -12.72 11.78
CA GLY A 873 -13.45 -13.20 11.87
C GLY A 873 -13.60 -14.73 11.89
N VAL A 874 -12.51 -15.46 12.10
CA VAL A 874 -12.50 -16.92 12.21
C VAL A 874 -11.83 -17.33 13.53
N THR A 875 -12.43 -18.30 14.22
CA THR A 875 -11.82 -18.93 15.39
C THR A 875 -10.69 -19.86 14.94
N ILE A 876 -9.44 -19.53 15.31
CA ILE A 876 -8.27 -20.38 15.10
C ILE A 876 -8.12 -21.30 16.31
N PRO A 877 -8.09 -22.63 16.10
CA PRO A 877 -8.05 -23.58 17.21
C PRO A 877 -6.68 -23.64 17.90
N ALA A 878 -6.70 -23.99 19.18
CA ALA A 878 -5.54 -24.38 19.94
C ALA A 878 -4.75 -25.51 19.23
N GLY A 879 -3.42 -25.48 19.36
CA GLY A 879 -2.52 -26.39 18.68
C GLY A 879 -2.06 -25.92 17.29
N THR A 880 -2.61 -24.82 16.77
CA THR A 880 -2.16 -24.22 15.50
C THR A 880 -0.76 -23.61 15.62
N ASP A 881 0.09 -23.89 14.64
CA ASP A 881 1.43 -23.32 14.51
C ASP A 881 1.42 -22.03 13.67
N PHE A 882 2.11 -21.01 14.17
CA PHE A 882 2.27 -19.71 13.56
C PHE A 882 3.74 -19.42 13.26
N THR A 883 4.01 -18.81 12.11
CA THR A 883 5.32 -18.27 11.75
C THR A 883 5.24 -16.77 11.55
N ILE A 884 6.16 -16.03 12.16
CA ILE A 884 6.29 -14.58 12.04
C ILE A 884 7.56 -14.30 11.24
N PRO A 885 7.47 -13.88 9.96
CA PRO A 885 8.62 -13.66 9.09
C PRO A 885 9.19 -12.25 9.32
N ILE A 886 10.11 -12.12 10.28
CA ILE A 886 10.79 -10.87 10.64
C ILE A 886 11.41 -10.18 9.40
N TYR A 887 12.05 -10.96 8.52
CA TYR A 887 12.68 -10.45 7.29
C TYR A 887 11.69 -9.73 6.36
N VAL A 888 10.47 -10.25 6.25
CA VAL A 888 9.39 -9.70 5.40
C VAL A 888 8.75 -8.49 6.07
N ILE A 889 8.47 -8.56 7.38
CA ILE A 889 7.90 -7.45 8.16
C ILE A 889 8.79 -6.20 8.04
N HIS A 890 10.10 -6.38 8.17
CA HIS A 890 11.08 -5.30 8.05
C HIS A 890 11.23 -4.70 6.64
N ARG A 891 10.54 -5.25 5.65
CA ARG A 891 10.49 -4.80 4.26
C ARG A 891 9.13 -4.30 3.81
N ASN A 892 8.19 -4.14 4.75
CA ASN A 892 6.88 -3.59 4.42
C ASN A 892 7.03 -2.16 3.86
N PRO A 893 6.70 -1.90 2.58
CA PRO A 893 6.88 -0.59 1.96
C PRO A 893 5.95 0.48 2.56
N ALA A 894 4.87 0.07 3.25
CA ALA A 894 4.00 0.99 3.97
C ALA A 894 4.70 1.63 5.19
N VAL A 895 5.65 0.92 5.80
CA VAL A 895 6.44 1.41 6.94
C VAL A 895 7.80 1.96 6.49
N TYR A 896 8.44 1.28 5.53
CA TYR A 896 9.77 1.59 5.04
C TYR A 896 9.72 1.93 3.54
N PRO A 897 9.59 3.22 3.15
CA PRO A 897 9.67 3.64 1.75
C PRO A 897 11.01 3.20 1.14
N ASP A 898 11.03 2.63 -0.05
CA ASP A 898 12.23 2.00 -0.66
C ASP A 898 12.89 0.95 0.28
N PRO A 899 12.18 -0.14 0.62
CA PRO A 899 12.55 -1.02 1.73
C PRO A 899 13.91 -1.73 1.58
N GLU A 900 14.40 -1.90 0.35
CA GLU A 900 15.70 -2.54 0.08
C GLU A 900 16.91 -1.59 0.21
N ARG A 901 16.68 -0.27 0.27
CA ARG A 901 17.76 0.71 0.41
C ARG A 901 18.26 0.75 1.85
N PHE A 902 19.56 0.59 2.04
CA PHE A 902 20.25 0.81 3.31
C PHE A 902 20.28 2.31 3.63
N ASP A 903 19.47 2.74 4.60
CA ASP A 903 19.36 4.13 5.04
C ASP A 903 19.29 4.23 6.57
N PRO A 904 20.42 4.52 7.24
CA PRO A 904 20.46 4.72 8.69
C PRO A 904 19.51 5.81 9.21
N GLU A 905 19.22 6.85 8.41
CA GLU A 905 18.40 8.00 8.84
C GLU A 905 16.93 7.63 9.12
N ARG A 906 16.49 6.42 8.72
CA ARG A 906 15.20 5.85 9.13
C ARG A 906 15.06 5.71 10.64
N PHE A 907 16.17 5.60 11.35
CA PHE A 907 16.20 5.47 12.81
C PHE A 907 16.52 6.78 13.54
N SER A 908 16.48 7.92 12.84
CA SER A 908 16.48 9.24 13.47
C SER A 908 15.21 9.45 14.33
N GLU A 909 15.28 10.37 15.29
CA GLU A 909 14.17 10.65 16.21
C GLU A 909 12.88 11.04 15.47
N ASN A 910 12.98 11.88 14.44
CA ASN A 910 11.84 12.35 13.64
C ASN A 910 11.15 11.23 12.85
N ASN A 911 11.92 10.27 12.32
CA ASN A 911 11.37 9.18 11.50
C ASN A 911 10.85 8.01 12.35
N THR A 912 11.31 7.88 13.60
CA THR A 912 10.90 6.79 14.49
C THR A 912 9.44 6.90 14.93
N GLN A 913 8.88 8.11 15.01
CA GLN A 913 7.50 8.35 15.47
C GLN A 913 6.41 7.77 14.54
N ARG A 914 6.74 7.45 13.29
CA ARG A 914 5.79 6.90 12.31
C ARG A 914 5.61 5.38 12.40
N ARG A 915 6.35 4.69 13.27
CA ARG A 915 6.39 3.22 13.35
C ARG A 915 5.54 2.70 14.50
N GLY A 916 4.80 1.63 14.24
CA GLY A 916 4.15 0.82 15.26
C GLY A 916 5.14 -0.07 16.02
N PRO A 917 4.75 -0.58 17.20
CA PRO A 917 5.61 -1.40 18.06
C PRO A 917 5.99 -2.76 17.43
N TYR A 918 5.27 -3.23 16.41
CA TYR A 918 5.47 -4.53 15.76
C TYR A 918 6.19 -4.45 14.41
N ASP A 919 6.56 -3.24 13.95
CA ASP A 919 7.16 -3.03 12.64
C ASP A 919 8.71 -3.18 12.62
N TYR A 920 9.33 -3.21 13.80
CA TYR A 920 10.77 -3.40 13.98
C TYR A 920 11.05 -4.32 15.18
N ILE A 921 11.26 -5.60 14.90
CA ILE A 921 11.36 -6.68 15.91
C ILE A 921 12.61 -7.57 15.73
N PRO A 922 13.83 -7.03 15.51
CA PRO A 922 15.05 -7.82 15.26
C PRO A 922 15.44 -8.73 16.43
N PHE A 923 14.96 -8.45 17.64
CA PHE A 923 15.22 -9.23 18.86
C PHE A 923 13.95 -9.93 19.39
N SER A 924 12.95 -10.15 18.52
CA SER A 924 11.59 -10.59 18.88
C SER A 924 10.90 -9.59 19.83
N ILE A 925 9.63 -9.83 20.15
CA ILE A 925 8.81 -9.00 21.06
C ILE A 925 7.98 -9.89 22.00
N GLY A 926 7.40 -9.28 23.05
CA GLY A 926 6.56 -9.95 24.05
C GLY A 926 7.35 -10.67 25.15
N SER A 927 6.69 -11.58 25.88
CA SER A 927 7.26 -12.31 27.02
C SER A 927 8.45 -13.20 26.64
N ARG A 928 8.54 -13.59 25.36
CA ARG A 928 9.58 -14.42 24.77
C ARG A 928 10.61 -13.60 23.97
N ASN A 929 10.75 -12.30 24.24
CA ASN A 929 11.80 -11.47 23.62
C ASN A 929 13.21 -11.90 24.07
N CYS A 930 14.22 -11.51 23.29
CA CYS A 930 15.62 -11.82 23.53
C CYS A 930 16.11 -11.17 24.84
N ILE A 931 16.62 -11.98 25.76
CA ILE A 931 17.24 -11.49 27.00
C ILE A 931 18.67 -10.98 26.78
N GLY A 932 19.35 -11.50 25.74
CA GLY A 932 20.72 -11.15 25.37
C GLY A 932 20.82 -9.89 24.49
N GLN A 933 19.72 -9.20 24.20
CA GLN A 933 19.70 -8.05 23.27
C GLN A 933 20.77 -7.00 23.61
N ARG A 934 20.89 -6.63 24.88
CA ARG A 934 21.87 -5.62 25.31
C ARG A 934 23.31 -6.12 25.21
N TYR A 935 23.53 -7.40 25.51
CA TYR A 935 24.83 -8.05 25.37
C TYR A 935 25.29 -8.00 23.89
N ALA A 936 24.43 -8.47 22.98
CA ALA A 936 24.73 -8.51 21.55
C ALA A 936 25.00 -7.11 20.99
N LEU A 937 24.19 -6.11 21.35
CA LEU A 937 24.41 -4.73 20.89
C LEU A 937 25.73 -4.14 21.39
N LEU A 938 26.15 -4.42 22.64
CA LEU A 938 27.44 -3.96 23.15
C LEU A 938 28.60 -4.61 22.39
N GLU A 939 28.54 -5.92 22.21
CA GLU A 939 29.57 -6.69 21.49
C GLU A 939 29.68 -6.22 20.03
N MET A 940 28.55 -6.03 19.34
CA MET A 940 28.50 -5.50 17.98
C MET A 940 29.13 -4.11 17.90
N LYS A 941 28.75 -3.19 18.81
CA LYS A 941 29.29 -1.82 18.80
C LYS A 941 30.80 -1.81 19.01
N VAL A 942 31.33 -2.60 19.95
CA VAL A 942 32.77 -2.68 20.18
C VAL A 942 33.51 -3.18 18.93
N ALA A 943 33.04 -4.28 18.34
CA ALA A 943 33.63 -4.82 17.12
C ALA A 943 33.60 -3.82 15.96
N ILE A 944 32.47 -3.15 15.74
CA ILE A 944 32.30 -2.18 14.65
C ILE A 944 33.19 -0.94 14.87
N VAL A 945 33.19 -0.36 16.07
CA VAL A 945 34.00 0.83 16.38
C VAL A 945 35.48 0.51 16.19
N ARG A 946 35.95 -0.63 16.71
CA ARG A 946 37.34 -1.06 16.52
C ARG A 946 37.67 -1.29 15.05
N MET A 947 36.82 -2.01 14.32
CA MET A 947 37.06 -2.30 12.91
C MET A 947 37.16 -1.03 12.06
N VAL A 948 36.20 -0.11 12.21
CA VAL A 948 36.15 1.15 11.47
C VAL A 948 37.27 2.12 11.89
N SER A 949 37.76 2.04 13.14
CA SER A 949 38.88 2.88 13.60
C SER A 949 40.20 2.54 12.92
N PHE A 950 40.45 1.25 12.66
CA PHE A 950 41.72 0.77 12.09
C PHE A 950 41.67 0.59 10.58
N TYR A 951 40.51 0.22 10.02
CA TYR A 951 40.39 -0.17 8.63
C TYR A 951 39.24 0.54 7.92
N ARG A 952 39.45 0.80 6.63
CA ARG A 952 38.39 1.05 5.66
C ARG A 952 38.00 -0.31 5.07
N ILE A 953 36.73 -0.67 5.23
CA ILE A 953 36.15 -1.91 4.72
C ILE A 953 35.71 -1.65 3.29
N LEU A 954 36.19 -2.45 2.35
CA LEU A 954 35.94 -2.30 0.92
C LEU A 954 35.22 -3.55 0.38
N PRO A 955 34.38 -3.41 -0.66
CA PRO A 955 33.68 -4.54 -1.24
C PRO A 955 34.66 -5.48 -1.94
N GLY A 956 34.47 -6.79 -1.78
CA GLY A 956 35.15 -7.80 -2.57
C GLY A 956 34.67 -7.81 -4.02
N ASP A 957 35.46 -8.40 -4.90
CA ASP A 957 35.14 -8.55 -6.32
C ASP A 957 33.94 -9.50 -6.51
N THR A 958 33.84 -10.54 -5.69
CA THR A 958 32.78 -11.57 -5.76
C THR A 958 31.55 -11.25 -4.90
N MET A 959 31.49 -10.07 -4.29
CA MET A 959 30.42 -9.69 -3.34
C MET A 959 29.02 -9.63 -3.94
N HIS A 960 28.91 -9.42 -5.25
CA HIS A 960 27.65 -9.37 -6.00
C HIS A 960 27.03 -10.76 -6.24
N GLU A 961 27.77 -11.84 -5.99
CA GLU A 961 27.33 -13.22 -6.20
C GLU A 961 26.70 -13.87 -4.95
N ILE A 962 26.62 -13.15 -3.83
CA ILE A 962 26.12 -13.70 -2.55
C ILE A 962 24.61 -13.85 -2.60
N ARG A 963 24.11 -15.06 -2.32
CA ARG A 963 22.70 -15.31 -1.99
C ARG A 963 22.54 -15.42 -0.48
N LEU A 964 21.35 -15.11 0.01
CA LEU A 964 21.01 -15.30 1.41
C LEU A 964 20.41 -16.69 1.63
N LYS A 965 20.74 -17.31 2.76
CA LYS A 965 20.15 -18.58 3.21
C LYS A 965 19.78 -18.53 4.68
N THR A 966 18.80 -19.35 5.09
CA THR A 966 18.22 -19.32 6.44
C THR A 966 18.47 -20.61 7.23
N ASP A 967 19.71 -20.86 7.65
CA ASP A 967 20.09 -22.06 8.41
C ASP A 967 19.88 -21.84 9.93
N LEU A 968 18.63 -21.69 10.39
CA LEU A 968 18.21 -21.17 11.73
C LEU A 968 18.57 -19.71 12.00
N VAL A 969 19.73 -19.27 11.51
CA VAL A 969 20.21 -17.89 11.46
C VAL A 969 20.41 -17.52 10.00
N LEU A 970 20.13 -16.26 9.65
CA LEU A 970 20.39 -15.71 8.33
C LEU A 970 21.90 -15.70 8.08
N ARG A 971 22.33 -16.30 6.97
CA ARG A 971 23.73 -16.41 6.58
C ARG A 971 23.88 -16.19 5.07
N PRO A 972 25.07 -15.80 4.60
CA PRO A 972 25.39 -15.88 3.19
C PRO A 972 25.51 -17.36 2.75
N ASP A 973 25.14 -17.66 1.50
CA ASP A 973 25.32 -18.98 0.90
C ASP A 973 26.80 -19.32 0.69
N LYS A 974 27.60 -18.31 0.35
CA LYS A 974 29.05 -18.30 0.19
C LYS A 974 29.72 -17.45 1.28
N ALA A 975 31.03 -17.23 1.17
CA ALA A 975 31.77 -16.27 2.00
C ALA A 975 31.21 -14.85 1.87
N ILE A 976 31.51 -13.96 2.84
CA ILE A 976 31.38 -12.51 2.68
C ILE A 976 32.74 -11.95 2.25
N PRO A 977 33.02 -11.85 0.93
CA PRO A 977 34.28 -11.34 0.42
C PRO A 977 34.39 -9.83 0.68
N ILE A 978 35.37 -9.43 1.48
CA ILE A 978 35.74 -8.03 1.68
C ILE A 978 37.23 -7.81 1.49
N LYS A 979 37.61 -6.56 1.23
CA LYS A 979 38.99 -6.09 1.23
C LYS A 979 39.18 -5.09 2.37
N LEU A 980 40.38 -5.04 2.95
CA LEU A 980 40.70 -4.07 3.99
C LEU A 980 41.81 -3.12 3.53
N ALA A 981 41.59 -1.83 3.74
CA ALA A 981 42.64 -0.81 3.64
C ALA A 981 42.89 -0.22 5.02
N ALA A 982 44.15 -0.06 5.43
CA ALA A 982 44.47 0.58 6.70
C ALA A 982 44.08 2.07 6.64
N ARG A 983 43.49 2.59 7.72
CA ARG A 983 43.22 4.03 7.85
C ARG A 983 44.48 4.76 8.36
N PRO A 984 44.74 5.99 7.87
CA PRO A 984 45.89 6.80 8.29
C PRO A 984 45.87 7.10 9.78
#